data_AF-A0A1J7FZ57-F1
#
_entry.id   AF-A0A1J7FZ57-F1
#
_cell.length_a   1.000
_cell.length_b   1.000
_cell.length_c   1.000
_cell.angle_alpha   90.00
_cell.angle_beta   90.00
_cell.angle_gamma   90.00
#
_symmetry.space_group_name_H-M   'P 1'
#
loop_
_entity.id
_entity.type
_entity.pdbx_description
1 polymer ?
#
loop_
_entity_poly.entity_id
_entity_poly.type
_entity_poly.pdbx_seq_one_letter_code
_entity_poly.pdbx_strand_id
1 'polypeptide(L)'
;MNHLISELKSHVKKVLAGGGVEAVKRNKSRNKLLPRERIDRIIDPGSSFLELSQLAGHDLYEEPLFSAGVVTGIGPVHGRLCMFVANDPTVKGGTYYPVTVKKHLRAQEIAAQCKLPCIYLVDSGGAFLPKQADVFPDRENFGRIFYNQAVMSSEGIPQIALVLGSCTAGGAYIPAMADESVMVKGNGTIFLAGPPLVKAATGEEISAEDLGGATVHCKTSGVSDYFAQDELHGLALGRNIIKNLHVAGKDDFTNRLQNINYDFKEPLYDANELRSIAPSDLKQQFDIRSVIARIVDGSEFDEFKKLYGTVLAGGGVEAVKRNKSRNKLLPRERIDRIIDPGSSFLELSQLAGHDLYEEPLFSAGVVTGIGPVHGRLCMFVANDPTVKGGTYYPVTVKKHLRAQEIAAQCKLPCIYLVDSGGAFLPKQADVFPDRENFGRIFYNQAVMSSEGIPQIALVLGSCTAGGAYIPAMADESVMVKGNGTIFLAGPPLVKAATGEEISAEDLGGATVHCKTSGVSDYFAQDELHGLALGRNIIKNLHVAGKDDFTNRLQNINYDFKEPLYDANELRSIAPSDLKQQFDIRSVIARIVDGSEFDEFKKLYGTTLVTGFARIFGQLVGIIGNNGILFNESALKGAHFIEICTQRNIPLVFLQNITGFMVGSRSEAAGIAKSGAKMVMAVSCAKVPKVTIIVGGSFGAGNYAMCGRAYSPDFMFLWPNARISVMGGAQAAGVLAQIEKANKKKQGIQWNKEEEEKFKAKVVEAYEREGSPYYSTARLWDDGIIDPADTRKVIGLCISASLNRAAQETKFGVFRM
;
A
#
# COMPACT_ATOMS: atom_id res chain seq x y z
N MET A 1 26.11 -8.43 18.75
CA MET A 1 25.55 -7.08 18.51
C MET A 1 25.80 -6.09 19.67
N ASN A 2 25.39 -6.37 20.91
CA ASN A 2 25.56 -5.42 22.04
C ASN A 2 27.00 -4.94 22.27
N HIS A 3 27.99 -5.82 22.11
CA HIS A 3 29.41 -5.45 22.21
C HIS A 3 29.83 -4.43 21.14
N LEU A 4 29.50 -4.69 19.86
CA LEU A 4 29.77 -3.79 18.73
C LEU A 4 29.09 -2.43 18.89
N ILE A 5 27.86 -2.39 19.42
CA ILE A 5 27.15 -1.14 19.73
C ILE A 5 27.87 -0.36 20.84
N SER A 6 28.37 -1.06 21.87
CA SER A 6 29.15 -0.44 22.96
C SER A 6 30.45 0.18 22.43
N GLU A 7 31.15 -0.55 21.55
CA GLU A 7 32.35 -0.08 20.87
C GLU A 7 32.07 1.16 20.00
N LEU A 8 31.02 1.11 19.16
CA LEU A 8 30.59 2.25 18.36
C LEU A 8 30.28 3.48 19.25
N LYS A 9 29.53 3.29 20.35
CA LYS A 9 29.23 4.37 21.31
C LYS A 9 30.49 4.96 21.92
N SER A 10 31.50 4.13 22.20
CA SER A 10 32.82 4.57 22.69
C SER A 10 33.54 5.43 21.65
N HIS A 11 33.55 5.02 20.37
CA HIS A 11 34.16 5.79 19.28
C HIS A 11 33.44 7.11 19.01
N VAL A 12 32.10 7.10 18.97
CA VAL A 12 31.29 8.31 18.82
C VAL A 12 31.53 9.28 19.98
N LYS A 13 31.64 8.79 21.22
CA LYS A 13 31.97 9.64 22.38
C LYS A 13 33.31 10.37 22.23
N LYS A 14 34.33 9.71 21.66
CA LYS A 14 35.63 10.36 21.35
C LYS A 14 35.47 11.43 20.27
N VAL A 15 34.69 11.16 19.22
CA VAL A 15 34.40 12.13 18.15
C VAL A 15 33.68 13.37 18.68
N LEU A 16 32.71 13.19 19.57
CA LEU A 16 31.97 14.29 20.19
C LEU A 16 32.85 15.18 21.08
N ALA A 17 33.99 14.66 21.57
CA ALA A 17 34.95 15.44 22.36
C ALA A 17 35.83 16.38 21.52
N GLY A 18 35.74 16.33 20.18
CA GLY A 18 36.51 17.19 19.27
C GLY A 18 38.02 16.99 19.43
N GLY A 19 38.81 18.05 19.27
CA GLY A 19 40.28 18.02 19.40
C GLY A 19 40.82 17.82 20.82
N GLY A 20 39.99 17.43 21.78
CA GLY A 20 40.35 17.24 23.18
C GLY A 20 40.17 18.48 24.06
N VAL A 21 40.32 18.30 25.38
CA VAL A 21 39.97 19.29 26.42
C VAL A 21 40.68 20.63 26.22
N GLU A 22 41.98 20.62 25.94
CA GLU A 22 42.77 21.85 25.77
C GLU A 22 42.40 22.63 24.49
N ALA A 23 42.09 21.93 23.39
CA ALA A 23 41.64 22.58 22.16
C ALA A 23 40.25 23.22 22.34
N VAL A 24 39.34 22.51 23.02
CA VAL A 24 38.01 23.03 23.38
C VAL A 24 38.12 24.24 24.30
N LYS A 25 38.96 24.17 25.34
CA LYS A 25 39.18 25.28 26.28
C LYS A 25 39.72 26.52 25.57
N ARG A 26 40.67 26.34 24.65
CA ARG A 26 41.24 27.43 23.83
C ARG A 26 40.24 28.03 22.85
N ASN A 27 39.33 27.23 22.29
CA ASN A 27 38.25 27.73 21.44
C ASN A 27 37.28 28.59 22.27
N LYS A 28 36.84 28.06 23.43
CA LYS A 28 35.92 28.76 24.33
C LYS A 28 36.52 30.03 24.93
N SER A 29 37.82 30.07 25.22
CA SER A 29 38.50 31.28 25.71
C SER A 29 38.54 32.41 24.67
N ARG A 30 38.25 32.13 23.40
CA ARG A 30 38.10 33.12 22.32
C ARG A 30 36.62 33.50 22.10
N ASN A 31 35.74 33.17 23.05
CA ASN A 31 34.29 33.35 22.94
C ASN A 31 33.69 32.71 21.69
N LYS A 32 34.21 31.54 21.28
CA LYS A 32 33.70 30.76 20.16
C LYS A 32 32.93 29.52 20.61
N LEU A 33 31.79 29.29 19.97
CA LEU A 33 31.01 28.06 20.05
C LEU A 33 31.71 26.91 19.31
N LEU A 34 31.45 25.69 19.75
CA LEU A 34 31.83 24.47 19.02
C LEU A 34 30.90 24.25 17.82
N PRO A 35 31.33 23.53 16.77
CA PRO A 35 30.50 23.26 15.57
C PRO A 35 29.13 22.67 15.90
N ARG A 36 29.05 21.70 16.82
CA ARG A 36 27.76 21.10 17.21
C ARG A 36 26.90 22.05 18.05
N GLU A 37 27.53 22.85 18.92
CA GLU A 37 26.82 23.92 19.65
C GLU A 37 26.25 24.97 18.68
N ARG A 38 26.95 25.30 17.58
CA ARG A 38 26.45 26.19 16.53
C ARG A 38 25.25 25.57 15.80
N ILE A 39 25.34 24.29 15.43
CA ILE A 39 24.25 23.54 14.78
C ILE A 39 23.02 23.49 15.68
N ASP A 40 23.17 23.13 16.95
CA ASP A 40 22.05 23.05 17.91
C ASP A 40 21.34 24.40 18.10
N ARG A 41 22.05 25.52 17.91
CA ARG A 41 21.51 26.88 18.03
C ARG A 41 20.83 27.38 16.76
N ILE A 42 21.22 26.88 15.59
CA ILE A 42 20.67 27.30 14.30
C ILE A 42 19.50 26.42 13.85
N ILE A 43 19.47 25.13 14.21
CA ILE A 43 18.31 24.26 13.94
C ILE A 43 17.12 24.61 14.85
N ASP A 44 15.94 24.11 14.52
CA ASP A 44 14.74 24.38 15.29
C ASP A 44 14.79 23.75 16.69
N PRO A 45 14.37 24.49 17.75
CA PRO A 45 14.39 23.96 19.10
C PRO A 45 13.63 22.65 19.24
N GLY A 46 14.27 21.65 19.87
CA GLY A 46 13.69 20.32 20.08
C GLY A 46 13.77 19.38 18.87
N SER A 47 14.29 19.84 17.74
CA SER A 47 14.53 18.98 16.57
C SER A 47 15.81 18.15 16.71
N SER A 48 15.86 17.03 15.98
CA SER A 48 17.06 16.18 15.89
C SER A 48 17.93 16.58 14.71
N PHE A 49 19.24 16.48 14.89
CA PHE A 49 20.23 16.65 13.83
C PHE A 49 20.75 15.29 13.35
N LEU A 50 20.62 15.01 12.06
CA LEU A 50 21.17 13.80 11.44
C LEU A 50 22.61 14.06 11.03
N GLU A 51 23.57 13.76 11.91
CA GLU A 51 24.98 13.88 11.60
C GLU A 51 25.46 12.75 10.67
N LEU A 52 26.10 13.12 9.56
CA LEU A 52 26.60 12.21 8.53
C LEU A 52 28.09 11.91 8.73
N SER A 53 28.47 10.64 8.58
CA SER A 53 29.87 10.19 8.58
C SER A 53 30.67 10.63 9.83
N GLN A 54 30.12 10.40 11.02
CA GLN A 54 30.72 10.81 12.31
C GLN A 54 32.15 10.28 12.51
N LEU A 55 32.42 9.05 12.09
CA LEU A 55 33.74 8.41 12.24
C LEU A 55 34.71 8.68 11.08
N ALA A 56 34.42 9.63 10.19
CA ALA A 56 35.34 9.99 9.12
C ALA A 56 36.71 10.38 9.70
N GLY A 57 37.79 9.81 9.15
CA GLY A 57 39.16 10.02 9.63
C GLY A 57 39.61 9.09 10.77
N HIS A 58 38.75 8.22 11.29
CA HIS A 58 39.14 7.20 12.27
C HIS A 58 40.17 6.23 11.68
N ASP A 59 41.32 6.11 12.37
CA ASP A 59 42.46 5.26 12.02
C ASP A 59 43.01 5.44 10.59
N LEU A 60 42.76 6.60 9.97
CA LEU A 60 43.23 6.91 8.62
C LEU A 60 44.58 7.65 8.60
N TYR A 61 44.92 8.32 9.70
CA TYR A 61 46.15 9.10 9.84
C TYR A 61 46.82 8.79 11.17
N GLU A 62 48.14 9.02 11.26
CA GLU A 62 48.92 8.78 12.48
C GLU A 62 48.38 9.59 13.68
N GLU A 63 47.84 10.77 13.42
CA GLU A 63 47.21 11.61 14.43
C GLU A 63 45.67 11.53 14.32
N PRO A 64 44.94 11.52 15.46
CA PRO A 64 43.48 11.50 15.44
C PRO A 64 42.87 12.68 14.70
N LEU A 65 42.03 12.39 13.70
CA LEU A 65 41.26 13.38 12.94
C LEU A 65 39.76 13.13 13.13
N PHE A 66 39.24 13.54 14.28
CA PHE A 66 37.83 13.31 14.64
C PHE A 66 36.86 13.99 13.66
N SER A 67 35.86 13.25 13.18
CA SER A 67 34.88 13.70 12.19
C SER A 67 35.49 14.33 10.93
N ALA A 68 36.74 13.98 10.59
CA ALA A 68 37.52 14.62 9.53
C ALA A 68 37.74 16.15 9.71
N GLY A 69 37.59 16.69 10.92
CA GLY A 69 37.65 18.14 11.17
C GLY A 69 36.45 18.94 10.62
N VAL A 70 35.36 18.26 10.21
CA VAL A 70 34.13 18.90 9.70
C VAL A 70 32.89 18.09 10.11
N VAL A 71 31.91 18.76 10.72
CA VAL A 71 30.60 18.18 11.04
C VAL A 71 29.67 18.45 9.86
N THR A 72 29.15 17.38 9.26
CA THR A 72 28.18 17.48 8.15
C THR A 72 26.89 16.79 8.55
N GLY A 73 25.74 17.30 8.15
CA GLY A 73 24.47 16.65 8.47
C GLY A 73 23.23 17.46 8.08
N ILE A 74 22.06 16.91 8.35
CA ILE A 74 20.78 17.52 7.98
C ILE A 74 20.02 17.91 9.24
N GLY A 75 19.48 19.14 9.27
CA GLY A 75 18.63 19.62 10.37
C GLY A 75 17.60 20.63 9.87
N PRO A 76 16.43 20.75 10.53
CA PRO A 76 15.41 21.71 10.15
C PRO A 76 15.74 23.12 10.68
N VAL A 77 15.52 24.14 9.85
CA VAL A 77 15.58 25.56 10.22
C VAL A 77 14.32 26.24 9.72
N HIS A 78 13.49 26.76 10.61
CA HIS A 78 12.14 27.23 10.27
C HIS A 78 11.32 26.17 9.51
N GLY A 79 11.47 24.92 9.97
CA GLY A 79 10.91 23.70 9.43
C GLY A 79 11.45 23.29 8.05
N ARG A 80 12.46 23.99 7.51
CA ARG A 80 13.09 23.66 6.23
C ARG A 80 14.32 22.81 6.46
N LEU A 81 14.39 21.62 5.87
CA LEU A 81 15.56 20.76 5.97
C LEU A 81 16.74 21.41 5.24
N CYS A 82 17.83 21.64 5.97
CA CYS A 82 19.05 22.24 5.45
C CYS A 82 20.21 21.26 5.60
N MET A 83 21.10 21.25 4.61
CA MET A 83 22.39 20.55 4.70
C MET A 83 23.40 21.47 5.39
N PHE A 84 24.03 20.98 6.45
CA PHE A 84 25.06 21.68 7.20
C PHE A 84 26.45 21.16 6.84
N VAL A 85 27.40 22.09 6.70
CA VAL A 85 28.83 21.80 6.64
C VAL A 85 29.55 22.75 7.60
N ALA A 86 29.95 22.23 8.75
CA ALA A 86 30.49 23.03 9.85
C ALA A 86 31.91 22.63 10.21
N ASN A 87 32.88 23.53 10.05
CA ASN A 87 34.27 23.23 10.40
C ASN A 87 34.45 23.11 11.92
N ASP A 88 35.27 22.15 12.34
CA ASP A 88 35.66 21.97 13.73
C ASP A 88 37.07 22.56 13.96
N PRO A 89 37.19 23.82 14.43
CA PRO A 89 38.49 24.44 14.65
C PRO A 89 39.28 23.78 15.79
N THR A 90 38.64 22.96 16.64
CA THR A 90 39.33 22.24 17.70
C THR A 90 40.14 21.07 17.14
N VAL A 91 39.70 20.48 16.03
CA VAL A 91 40.37 19.36 15.37
C VAL A 91 41.34 19.90 14.31
N LYS A 92 42.63 19.94 14.64
CA LYS A 92 43.71 20.39 13.72
C LYS A 92 43.43 21.75 13.08
N GLY A 93 42.78 22.67 13.81
CA GLY A 93 42.44 24.01 13.30
C GLY A 93 41.35 24.02 12.23
N GLY A 94 40.56 22.95 12.09
CA GLY A 94 39.57 22.81 11.03
C GLY A 94 40.18 22.69 9.63
N THR A 95 41.45 22.28 9.55
CA THR A 95 42.17 22.16 8.27
C THR A 95 41.63 21.00 7.43
N TYR A 96 41.64 21.18 6.11
CA TYR A 96 41.15 20.17 5.18
C TYR A 96 42.21 19.13 4.86
N TYR A 97 41.98 17.92 5.36
CA TYR A 97 42.67 16.71 4.94
C TYR A 97 41.97 16.12 3.71
N PRO A 98 42.59 15.17 2.98
CA PRO A 98 41.95 14.51 1.85
C PRO A 98 40.56 13.93 2.17
N VAL A 99 40.38 13.34 3.36
CA VAL A 99 39.07 12.82 3.80
C VAL A 99 38.06 13.91 4.14
N THR A 100 38.52 15.09 4.60
CA THR A 100 37.66 16.27 4.85
C THR A 100 37.02 16.72 3.54
N VAL A 101 37.79 16.75 2.44
CA VAL A 101 37.29 17.09 1.10
C VAL A 101 36.20 16.11 0.68
N LYS A 102 36.46 14.80 0.76
CA LYS A 102 35.47 13.77 0.40
C LYS A 102 34.17 13.89 1.21
N LYS A 103 34.29 14.15 2.51
CA LYS A 103 33.13 14.35 3.39
C LYS A 103 32.32 15.60 3.02
N HIS A 104 33.00 16.69 2.70
CA HIS A 104 32.35 17.92 2.22
C HIS A 104 31.63 17.69 0.88
N LEU A 105 32.31 17.08 -0.09
CA LEU A 105 31.72 16.79 -1.41
C LEU A 105 30.49 15.88 -1.29
N ARG A 106 30.52 14.89 -0.39
CA ARG A 106 29.35 14.04 -0.12
C ARG A 106 28.17 14.83 0.44
N ALA A 107 28.42 15.81 1.31
CA ALA A 107 27.36 16.69 1.81
C ALA A 107 26.72 17.52 0.69
N GLN A 108 27.53 18.08 -0.22
CA GLN A 108 27.03 18.82 -1.39
C GLN A 108 26.28 17.91 -2.37
N GLU A 109 26.75 16.68 -2.59
CA GLU A 109 26.05 15.71 -3.45
C GLU A 109 24.65 15.40 -2.91
N ILE A 110 24.51 15.18 -1.59
CA ILE A 110 23.21 14.96 -0.96
C ILE A 110 22.34 16.22 -1.08
N ALA A 111 22.90 17.40 -0.85
CA ALA A 111 22.16 18.65 -1.00
C ALA A 111 21.66 18.86 -2.44
N ALA A 112 22.47 18.54 -3.45
CA ALA A 112 22.10 18.62 -4.86
C ALA A 112 20.97 17.62 -5.21
N GLN A 113 21.11 16.36 -4.77
CA GLN A 113 20.12 15.31 -5.02
C GLN A 113 18.78 15.58 -4.34
N CYS A 114 18.81 16.12 -3.13
CA CYS A 114 17.62 16.38 -2.32
C CYS A 114 17.13 17.84 -2.40
N LYS A 115 17.78 18.70 -3.19
CA LYS A 115 17.49 20.14 -3.33
C LYS A 115 17.44 20.88 -1.98
N LEU A 116 18.37 20.54 -1.07
CA LEU A 116 18.44 21.14 0.27
C LEU A 116 19.28 22.42 0.24
N PRO A 117 18.82 23.53 0.86
CA PRO A 117 19.68 24.67 1.14
C PRO A 117 20.94 24.24 1.91
N CYS A 118 22.11 24.70 1.47
CA CYS A 118 23.39 24.43 2.12
C CYS A 118 23.76 25.57 3.07
N ILE A 119 24.09 25.23 4.32
CA ILE A 119 24.58 26.17 5.34
C ILE A 119 26.01 25.81 5.71
N TYR A 120 26.95 26.66 5.33
CA TYR A 120 28.38 26.52 5.63
C TYR A 120 28.71 27.30 6.90
N LEU A 121 29.14 26.61 7.97
CA LEU A 121 29.64 27.25 9.19
C LEU A 121 31.17 27.24 9.15
N VAL A 122 31.74 28.36 8.71
CA VAL A 122 33.13 28.47 8.29
C VAL A 122 34.03 28.89 9.46
N ASP A 123 34.98 28.01 9.81
CA ASP A 123 36.04 28.25 10.79
C ASP A 123 37.20 27.27 10.53
N SER A 124 37.95 27.52 9.46
CA SER A 124 38.97 26.62 8.91
C SER A 124 40.30 27.32 8.68
N GLY A 125 41.40 26.66 9.07
CA GLY A 125 42.77 27.06 8.75
C GLY A 125 43.21 26.82 7.30
N GLY A 126 42.33 26.31 6.43
CA GLY A 126 42.65 26.03 5.02
C GLY A 126 43.09 24.59 4.76
N ALA A 127 43.77 24.34 3.64
CA ALA A 127 44.25 23.01 3.28
C ALA A 127 45.40 22.53 4.19
N PHE A 128 45.41 21.24 4.53
CA PHE A 128 46.54 20.64 5.25
C PHE A 128 47.75 20.50 4.31
N LEU A 129 48.65 21.50 4.34
CA LEU A 129 49.78 21.64 3.43
C LEU A 129 50.67 20.39 3.28
N PRO A 130 50.99 19.62 4.33
CA PRO A 130 51.80 18.41 4.17
C PRO A 130 51.17 17.35 3.25
N LYS A 131 49.86 17.41 3.00
CA LYS A 131 49.13 16.53 2.06
C LYS A 131 48.56 17.27 0.86
N GLN A 132 49.15 18.41 0.47
CA GLN A 132 48.62 19.24 -0.60
C GLN A 132 48.34 18.49 -1.91
N ALA A 133 49.19 17.53 -2.28
CA ALA A 133 49.03 16.74 -3.51
C ALA A 133 47.76 15.87 -3.51
N ASP A 134 47.30 15.45 -2.33
CA ASP A 134 46.09 14.65 -2.14
C ASP A 134 44.85 15.52 -1.83
N VAL A 135 45.04 16.82 -1.59
CA VAL A 135 43.99 17.75 -1.21
C VAL A 135 43.60 18.67 -2.36
N PHE A 136 44.52 19.03 -3.26
CA PHE A 136 44.34 20.18 -4.14
C PHE A 136 44.17 19.89 -5.65
N PRO A 137 45.01 19.06 -6.32
CA PRO A 137 45.17 19.15 -7.78
C PRO A 137 44.20 18.32 -8.63
N ASP A 138 43.51 17.32 -8.08
CA ASP A 138 42.67 16.39 -8.86
C ASP A 138 41.20 16.86 -9.00
N ARG A 139 40.46 16.28 -9.95
CA ARG A 139 39.06 16.58 -10.24
C ARG A 139 38.15 16.47 -9.03
N GLU A 140 38.38 15.52 -8.14
CA GLU A 140 37.57 15.26 -6.93
C GLU A 140 38.24 15.79 -5.66
N ASN A 141 39.24 16.67 -5.81
CA ASN A 141 39.94 17.34 -4.72
C ASN A 141 39.30 18.71 -4.39
N PHE A 142 39.91 19.51 -3.53
CA PHE A 142 39.32 20.70 -2.89
C PHE A 142 38.64 21.69 -3.86
N GLY A 143 39.17 21.83 -5.10
CA GLY A 143 38.56 22.68 -6.14
C GLY A 143 37.13 22.26 -6.56
N ARG A 144 36.79 20.97 -6.42
CA ARG A 144 35.47 20.42 -6.73
C ARG A 144 34.36 21.02 -5.86
N ILE A 145 34.69 21.46 -4.64
CA ILE A 145 33.74 22.09 -3.72
C ILE A 145 33.17 23.35 -4.35
N PHE A 146 34.02 24.17 -4.98
CA PHE A 146 33.62 25.43 -5.63
C PHE A 146 32.88 25.19 -6.94
N TYR A 147 33.32 24.19 -7.72
CA TYR A 147 32.60 23.74 -8.90
C TYR A 147 31.16 23.35 -8.53
N ASN A 148 30.98 22.55 -7.48
CA ASN A 148 29.67 22.14 -7.01
C ASN A 148 28.84 23.31 -6.46
N GLN A 149 29.44 24.26 -5.75
CA GLN A 149 28.74 25.48 -5.30
C GLN A 149 28.19 26.27 -6.48
N ALA A 150 28.98 26.48 -7.52
CA ALA A 150 28.54 27.19 -8.72
C ALA A 150 27.39 26.45 -9.43
N VAL A 151 27.51 25.12 -9.58
CA VAL A 151 26.45 24.30 -10.20
C VAL A 151 25.17 24.32 -9.36
N MET A 152 25.25 24.09 -8.05
CA MET A 152 24.08 24.09 -7.17
C MET A 152 23.38 25.45 -7.14
N SER A 153 24.12 26.55 -7.10
CA SER A 153 23.53 27.90 -7.20
C SER A 153 22.83 28.09 -8.56
N SER A 154 23.42 27.64 -9.68
CA SER A 154 22.76 27.68 -11.00
C SER A 154 21.49 26.83 -11.10
N GLU A 155 21.36 25.79 -10.26
CA GLU A 155 20.17 24.96 -10.14
C GLU A 155 19.13 25.53 -9.17
N GLY A 156 19.37 26.72 -8.60
CA GLY A 156 18.48 27.37 -7.65
C GLY A 156 18.51 26.77 -6.25
N ILE A 157 19.58 26.05 -5.87
CA ILE A 157 19.77 25.49 -4.52
C ILE A 157 20.52 26.51 -3.65
N PRO A 158 19.87 27.13 -2.64
CA PRO A 158 20.48 28.21 -1.89
C PRO A 158 21.74 27.79 -1.12
N GLN A 159 22.79 28.59 -1.19
CA GLN A 159 24.07 28.45 -0.52
C GLN A 159 24.25 29.61 0.46
N ILE A 160 24.31 29.33 1.77
CA ILE A 160 24.43 30.32 2.84
C ILE A 160 25.73 30.08 3.59
N ALA A 161 26.57 31.10 3.76
CA ALA A 161 27.84 30.99 4.48
C ALA A 161 27.86 31.87 5.73
N LEU A 162 28.11 31.27 6.90
CA LEU A 162 28.34 31.97 8.15
C LEU A 162 29.83 31.89 8.49
N VAL A 163 30.54 33.02 8.37
CA VAL A 163 31.97 33.14 8.66
C VAL A 163 32.15 33.46 10.14
N LEU A 164 32.32 32.39 10.91
CA LEU A 164 32.41 32.40 12.38
C LEU A 164 33.87 32.39 12.87
N GLY A 165 34.81 32.25 11.94
CA GLY A 165 36.22 32.21 12.24
C GLY A 165 37.12 32.40 11.03
N SER A 166 38.27 31.73 11.05
CA SER A 166 39.26 31.89 9.98
C SER A 166 38.74 31.27 8.69
N CYS A 167 38.96 31.94 7.56
CA CYS A 167 38.62 31.45 6.23
C CYS A 167 39.74 31.84 5.26
N THR A 168 40.66 30.90 5.01
CA THR A 168 41.95 31.20 4.38
C THR A 168 42.14 30.49 3.04
N ALA A 169 42.89 31.12 2.13
CA ALA A 169 43.25 30.58 0.83
C ALA A 169 42.03 30.11 0.03
N GLY A 170 42.02 28.87 -0.47
CA GLY A 170 40.88 28.35 -1.22
C GLY A 170 39.57 28.34 -0.40
N GLY A 171 39.63 28.23 0.93
CA GLY A 171 38.44 28.29 1.77
C GLY A 171 37.66 29.60 1.64
N ALA A 172 38.35 30.70 1.31
CA ALA A 172 37.75 32.02 1.11
C ALA A 172 36.70 32.08 0.00
N TYR A 173 36.74 31.15 -0.96
CA TYR A 173 35.74 31.06 -2.02
C TYR A 173 34.38 30.56 -1.53
N ILE A 174 34.32 29.81 -0.42
CA ILE A 174 33.05 29.31 0.13
C ILE A 174 32.08 30.45 0.45
N PRO A 175 32.45 31.46 1.28
CA PRO A 175 31.57 32.59 1.53
C PRO A 175 31.45 33.54 0.33
N ALA A 176 32.50 33.71 -0.48
CA ALA A 176 32.45 34.60 -1.63
C ALA A 176 31.59 34.09 -2.80
N MET A 177 31.32 32.78 -2.86
CA MET A 177 30.44 32.14 -3.85
C MET A 177 29.08 31.73 -3.26
N ALA A 178 28.81 32.03 -1.98
CA ALA A 178 27.51 31.81 -1.39
C ALA A 178 26.50 32.83 -1.92
N ASP A 179 25.23 32.46 -1.99
CA ASP A 179 24.15 33.38 -2.38
C ASP A 179 23.95 34.46 -1.31
N GLU A 180 24.15 34.11 -0.03
CA GLU A 180 24.18 35.05 1.09
C GLU A 180 25.26 34.67 2.10
N SER A 181 25.96 35.66 2.64
CA SER A 181 27.08 35.47 3.56
C SER A 181 27.01 36.42 4.77
N VAL A 182 27.25 35.86 5.96
CA VAL A 182 27.24 36.57 7.24
C VAL A 182 28.62 36.49 7.87
N MET A 183 29.18 37.61 8.31
CA MET A 183 30.52 37.66 8.90
C MET A 183 30.50 38.23 10.32
N VAL A 184 31.10 37.50 11.26
CA VAL A 184 31.10 37.85 12.70
C VAL A 184 32.28 38.77 13.04
N LYS A 185 31.97 39.94 13.61
CA LYS A 185 32.95 40.92 14.08
C LYS A 185 33.96 40.31 15.05
N GLY A 186 35.25 40.58 14.83
CA GLY A 186 36.34 40.21 15.74
C GLY A 186 36.71 38.72 15.74
N ASN A 187 35.97 37.88 15.03
CA ASN A 187 36.21 36.44 14.93
C ASN A 187 36.33 35.97 13.47
N GLY A 188 35.42 36.40 12.60
CA GLY A 188 35.40 36.05 11.19
C GLY A 188 36.47 36.79 10.40
N THR A 189 37.25 36.05 9.62
CA THR A 189 38.25 36.63 8.69
C THR A 189 38.23 35.89 7.35
N ILE A 190 38.33 36.61 6.24
CA ILE A 190 38.41 36.05 4.87
C ILE A 190 39.66 36.63 4.21
N PHE A 191 40.56 35.78 3.72
CA PHE A 191 41.68 36.23 2.89
C PHE A 191 42.28 35.10 2.05
N LEU A 192 42.74 35.43 0.84
CA LEU A 192 43.47 34.49 -0.02
C LEU A 192 44.88 34.20 0.52
N ALA A 193 45.52 35.21 1.11
CA ALA A 193 46.81 35.11 1.77
C ALA A 193 46.70 35.74 3.16
N GLY A 194 47.00 34.97 4.23
CA GLY A 194 46.94 35.50 5.59
C GLY A 194 48.09 36.44 5.95
N PRO A 195 48.02 37.14 7.09
CA PRO A 195 49.03 38.09 7.51
C PRO A 195 50.49 37.60 7.44
N PRO A 196 50.81 36.34 7.84
CA PRO A 196 52.18 35.84 7.71
C PRO A 196 52.67 35.76 6.26
N LEU A 197 51.77 35.42 5.33
CA LEU A 197 52.10 35.30 3.91
C LEU A 197 52.18 36.69 3.24
N VAL A 198 51.29 37.62 3.61
CA VAL A 198 51.37 39.02 3.17
C VAL A 198 52.69 39.64 3.62
N LYS A 199 53.07 39.48 4.88
CA LYS A 199 54.37 39.93 5.41
C LYS A 199 55.53 39.30 4.65
N ALA A 200 55.48 37.99 4.42
CA ALA A 200 56.54 37.29 3.70
C ALA A 200 56.67 37.72 2.22
N ALA A 201 55.55 38.03 1.55
CA ALA A 201 55.53 38.35 0.14
C ALA A 201 55.75 39.84 -0.17
N THR A 202 55.30 40.74 0.71
CA THR A 202 55.24 42.19 0.45
C THR A 202 56.02 43.03 1.47
N GLY A 203 56.40 42.44 2.62
CA GLY A 203 56.99 43.16 3.75
C GLY A 203 55.97 43.93 4.61
N GLU A 204 54.69 43.97 4.24
CA GLU A 204 53.64 44.67 4.97
C GLU A 204 53.24 43.91 6.25
N GLU A 205 53.27 44.62 7.39
CA GLU A 205 52.74 44.11 8.66
C GLU A 205 51.31 44.60 8.85
N ILE A 206 50.35 43.68 8.71
CA ILE A 206 48.92 43.98 8.83
C ILE A 206 48.25 42.96 9.76
N SER A 207 47.23 43.39 10.52
CA SER A 207 46.47 42.49 11.38
C SER A 207 45.45 41.68 10.56
N ALA A 208 44.96 40.56 11.10
CA ALA A 208 43.93 39.77 10.41
C ALA A 208 42.59 40.51 10.27
N GLU A 209 42.24 41.37 11.24
CA GLU A 209 41.02 42.18 11.19
C GLU A 209 41.15 43.32 10.16
N ASP A 210 42.32 43.95 10.06
CA ASP A 210 42.57 45.03 9.09
C ASP A 210 42.74 44.49 7.66
N LEU A 211 43.26 43.27 7.52
CA LEU A 211 43.45 42.63 6.21
C LEU A 211 42.14 42.10 5.62
N GLY A 212 41.29 41.47 6.44
CA GLY A 212 40.12 40.76 5.96
C GLY A 212 39.08 40.46 7.04
N GLY A 213 38.94 41.34 8.04
CA GLY A 213 37.92 41.23 9.08
C GLY A 213 36.52 41.60 8.59
N ALA A 214 35.52 41.40 9.45
CA ALA A 214 34.11 41.67 9.14
C ALA A 214 33.87 43.13 8.70
N THR A 215 34.58 44.07 9.32
CA THR A 215 34.47 45.49 8.97
C THR A 215 34.94 45.76 7.54
N VAL A 216 36.05 45.14 7.13
CA VAL A 216 36.61 45.30 5.78
C VAL A 216 35.65 44.73 4.74
N HIS A 217 35.15 43.51 4.95
CA HIS A 217 34.32 42.83 3.96
C HIS A 217 32.88 43.30 3.89
N CYS A 218 32.27 43.74 5.00
CA CYS A 218 30.90 44.26 4.98
C CYS A 218 30.82 45.75 4.60
N LYS A 219 31.88 46.54 4.81
CA LYS A 219 31.85 48.00 4.54
C LYS A 219 32.66 48.45 3.33
N THR A 220 33.76 47.77 3.02
CA THR A 220 34.74 48.28 2.04
C THR A 220 34.76 47.44 0.77
N SER A 221 34.99 46.13 0.89
CA SER A 221 35.13 45.26 -0.29
C SER A 221 33.83 44.60 -0.77
N GLY A 222 32.81 44.52 0.10
CA GLY A 222 31.51 43.93 -0.25
C GLY A 222 31.52 42.40 -0.42
N VAL A 223 32.54 41.71 0.11
CA VAL A 223 32.62 40.24 0.04
C VAL A 223 31.61 39.56 0.97
N SER A 224 31.14 40.25 2.02
CA SER A 224 30.10 39.72 2.90
C SER A 224 28.88 40.63 2.99
N ASP A 225 27.70 40.01 2.95
CA ASP A 225 26.41 40.71 2.85
C ASP A 225 25.90 41.23 4.19
N TYR A 226 26.18 40.49 5.28
CA TYR A 226 25.67 40.82 6.61
C TYR A 226 26.77 40.93 7.66
N PHE A 227 26.74 42.03 8.41
CA PHE A 227 27.62 42.28 9.54
C PHE A 227 26.99 41.78 10.85
N ALA A 228 27.56 40.73 11.45
CA ALA A 228 27.14 40.20 12.75
C ALA A 228 28.00 40.75 13.89
N GLN A 229 27.36 41.15 14.99
CA GLN A 229 28.05 41.72 16.17
C GLN A 229 28.80 40.66 16.98
N ASP A 230 28.23 39.46 17.05
CA ASP A 230 28.78 38.28 17.71
C ASP A 230 28.27 37.02 17.00
N GLU A 231 28.72 35.86 17.49
CA GLU A 231 28.40 34.57 16.89
C GLU A 231 26.91 34.20 17.01
N LEU A 232 26.23 34.56 18.10
CA LEU A 232 24.80 34.29 18.27
C LEU A 232 23.96 35.14 17.32
N HIS A 233 24.32 36.41 17.14
CA HIS A 233 23.71 37.28 16.15
C HIS A 233 23.94 36.72 14.73
N GLY A 234 25.14 36.22 14.44
CA GLY A 234 25.44 35.59 13.15
C GLY A 234 24.56 34.37 12.85
N LEU A 235 24.37 33.48 13.83
CA LEU A 235 23.47 32.33 13.70
C LEU A 235 21.99 32.75 13.54
N ALA A 236 21.56 33.79 14.26
CA ALA A 236 20.20 34.33 14.14
C ALA A 236 19.94 34.94 12.74
N LEU A 237 20.93 35.66 12.19
CA LEU A 237 20.87 36.14 10.80
C LEU A 237 20.79 34.97 9.82
N GLY A 238 21.60 33.92 10.00
CA GLY A 238 21.51 32.69 9.20
C GLY A 238 20.11 32.07 9.22
N ARG A 239 19.47 31.97 10.40
CA ARG A 239 18.06 31.52 10.50
C ARG A 239 17.10 32.41 9.73
N ASN A 240 17.27 33.73 9.81
CA ASN A 240 16.42 34.69 9.11
C ASN A 240 16.58 34.60 7.58
N ILE A 241 17.80 34.39 7.08
CA ILE A 241 18.05 34.16 5.66
C ILE A 241 17.23 32.95 5.20
N ILE A 242 17.37 31.80 5.88
CA ILE A 242 16.62 30.59 5.55
C ILE A 242 15.10 30.80 5.60
N LYS A 243 14.60 31.56 6.59
CA LYS A 243 13.19 31.92 6.69
C LYS A 243 12.70 32.71 5.47
N ASN A 244 13.53 33.57 4.91
CA ASN A 244 13.16 34.53 3.86
C ASN A 244 13.38 34.01 2.44
N LEU A 245 14.05 32.87 2.25
CA LEU A 245 14.21 32.27 0.91
C LEU A 245 12.83 32.05 0.26
N HIS A 246 12.58 32.76 -0.85
CA HIS A 246 11.41 32.56 -1.71
C HIS A 246 11.72 31.42 -2.68
N VAL A 247 10.92 30.35 -2.61
CA VAL A 247 11.08 29.22 -3.52
C VAL A 247 10.26 29.50 -4.79
N ALA A 248 10.94 29.86 -5.88
CA ALA A 248 10.33 29.91 -7.20
C ALA A 248 10.14 28.47 -7.71
N GLY A 249 9.01 27.83 -7.40
CA GLY A 249 8.70 26.49 -7.91
C GLY A 249 7.59 25.79 -7.15
N LYS A 250 6.62 25.25 -7.90
CA LYS A 250 5.60 24.29 -7.42
C LYS A 250 6.29 23.02 -6.92
N ASP A 251 5.66 22.34 -5.96
CA ASP A 251 6.10 21.11 -5.27
C ASP A 251 7.28 21.26 -4.31
N ASP A 252 6.97 21.56 -3.06
CA ASP A 252 7.95 21.49 -1.98
C ASP A 252 7.67 20.28 -1.08
N PHE A 253 8.58 19.30 -1.11
CA PHE A 253 8.65 18.15 -0.21
C PHE A 253 8.65 18.58 1.27
N THR A 254 9.17 19.77 1.55
CA THR A 254 9.30 20.34 2.90
C THR A 254 8.00 20.95 3.41
N ASN A 255 7.21 21.61 2.54
CA ASN A 255 5.83 22.02 2.86
C ASN A 255 4.89 20.83 3.09
N ARG A 256 5.15 19.67 2.46
CA ARG A 256 4.44 18.43 2.77
C ARG A 256 4.73 17.97 4.21
N LEU A 257 5.98 18.06 4.68
CA LEU A 257 6.33 17.67 6.05
C LEU A 257 5.80 18.63 7.13
N GLN A 258 5.73 19.95 6.86
CA GLN A 258 5.26 20.92 7.86
C GLN A 258 3.73 20.93 8.07
N ASN A 259 2.95 20.58 7.05
CA ASN A 259 1.48 20.57 7.12
C ASN A 259 0.89 19.18 7.40
N ILE A 260 1.72 18.14 7.54
CA ILE A 260 1.27 16.83 7.96
C ILE A 260 1.63 16.66 9.44
N ASN A 261 0.63 16.84 10.30
CA ASN A 261 0.63 16.31 11.66
C ASN A 261 0.58 14.77 11.53
N TYR A 262 1.73 14.13 11.28
CA TYR A 262 1.82 12.68 11.43
C TYR A 262 1.75 12.40 12.92
N ASP A 263 0.65 11.78 13.35
CA ASP A 263 0.56 11.09 14.63
C ASP A 263 1.44 9.84 14.49
N PHE A 264 2.76 10.02 14.65
CA PHE A 264 3.72 8.92 14.51
C PHE A 264 3.42 7.89 15.60
N LYS A 265 3.18 6.65 15.18
CA LYS A 265 3.12 5.54 16.12
C LYS A 265 4.47 4.86 16.10
N GLU A 266 5.00 4.63 17.30
CA GLU A 266 6.19 3.79 17.45
C GLU A 266 5.97 2.45 16.73
N PRO A 267 7.01 1.89 16.08
CA PRO A 267 6.94 0.57 15.48
C PRO A 267 6.35 -0.47 16.45
N LEU A 268 5.65 -1.47 15.89
CA LEU A 268 4.93 -2.48 16.68
C LEU A 268 5.82 -3.25 17.67
N TYR A 269 7.12 -3.31 17.39
CA TYR A 269 8.10 -4.04 18.17
C TYR A 269 9.19 -3.09 18.66
N ASP A 270 9.78 -3.43 19.81
CA ASP A 270 10.86 -2.63 20.37
C ASP A 270 12.07 -2.62 19.43
N ALA A 271 12.62 -1.44 19.14
CA ALA A 271 13.78 -1.29 18.26
C ALA A 271 15.02 -2.08 18.75
N ASN A 272 15.11 -2.40 20.05
CA ASN A 272 16.17 -3.26 20.59
C ASN A 272 16.05 -4.72 20.11
N GLU A 273 14.89 -5.17 19.63
CA GLU A 273 14.73 -6.50 19.00
C GLU A 273 15.53 -6.62 17.70
N LEU A 274 15.84 -5.52 17.01
CA LEU A 274 16.73 -5.56 15.84
C LEU A 274 18.08 -6.21 16.16
N ARG A 275 18.52 -6.12 17.42
CA ARG A 275 19.81 -6.66 17.89
C ARG A 275 19.86 -8.18 17.95
N SER A 276 18.70 -8.85 17.99
CA SER A 276 18.59 -10.32 17.98
C SER A 276 18.27 -10.88 16.60
N ILE A 277 17.81 -10.04 15.67
CA ILE A 277 17.41 -10.44 14.30
C ILE A 277 18.61 -10.43 13.35
N ALA A 278 19.42 -9.38 13.39
CA ALA A 278 20.64 -9.29 12.60
C ALA A 278 21.77 -10.07 13.31
N PRO A 279 22.20 -11.24 12.79
CA PRO A 279 23.22 -12.06 13.44
C PRO A 279 24.57 -11.36 13.39
N SER A 280 25.41 -11.58 14.40
CA SER A 280 26.81 -11.14 14.36
C SER A 280 27.69 -12.00 13.44
N ASP A 281 27.22 -13.20 13.06
CA ASP A 281 27.86 -14.03 12.05
C ASP A 281 27.32 -13.66 10.65
N LEU A 282 28.21 -13.15 9.80
CA LEU A 282 27.88 -12.71 8.44
C LEU A 282 27.47 -13.86 7.50
N LYS A 283 27.71 -15.13 7.89
CA LYS A 283 27.28 -16.32 7.12
C LYS A 283 25.87 -16.77 7.48
N GLN A 284 25.32 -16.30 8.59
CA GLN A 284 23.98 -16.66 9.02
C GLN A 284 22.95 -15.80 8.27
N GLN A 285 22.07 -16.45 7.50
CA GLN A 285 20.97 -15.77 6.85
C GLN A 285 19.94 -15.31 7.89
N PHE A 286 19.38 -14.13 7.69
CA PHE A 286 18.26 -13.61 8.48
C PHE A 286 17.21 -13.05 7.53
N ASP A 287 15.96 -13.05 7.98
CA ASP A 287 14.87 -12.53 7.18
C ASP A 287 14.86 -11.00 7.25
N ILE A 288 15.17 -10.35 6.13
CA ILE A 288 15.13 -8.88 6.00
C ILE A 288 13.74 -8.32 6.31
N ARG A 289 12.67 -9.10 6.11
CA ARG A 289 11.29 -8.70 6.45
C ARG A 289 11.11 -8.51 7.94
N SER A 290 11.80 -9.31 8.76
CA SER A 290 11.80 -9.13 10.21
C SER A 290 12.47 -7.83 10.62
N VAL A 291 13.53 -7.41 9.92
CA VAL A 291 14.18 -6.11 10.15
C VAL A 291 13.25 -4.96 9.72
N ILE A 292 12.63 -5.07 8.55
CA ILE A 292 11.69 -4.06 8.02
C ILE A 292 10.50 -3.86 8.98
N ALA A 293 9.91 -4.94 9.51
CA ALA A 293 8.77 -4.88 10.43
C ALA A 293 9.06 -4.15 11.77
N ARG A 294 10.33 -3.96 12.13
CA ARG A 294 10.76 -3.23 13.34
C ARG A 294 11.24 -1.80 13.07
N ILE A 295 11.34 -1.43 11.79
CA ILE A 295 11.79 -0.11 11.34
C ILE A 295 10.63 0.68 10.73
N VAL A 296 9.67 -0.01 10.11
CA VAL A 296 8.52 0.61 9.45
C VAL A 296 7.33 0.66 10.40
N ASP A 297 6.56 1.74 10.34
CA ASP A 297 5.27 1.88 11.00
C ASP A 297 4.41 0.65 10.69
N GLY A 298 3.90 -0.02 11.73
CA GLY A 298 3.12 -1.24 11.58
C GLY A 298 1.90 -1.00 10.72
N SER A 299 1.93 -1.43 9.46
CA SER A 299 0.77 -1.38 8.56
C SER A 299 0.21 -2.79 8.35
N GLU A 300 -1.11 -2.91 8.46
CA GLU A 300 -1.92 -4.13 8.27
C GLU A 300 -1.71 -4.82 6.89
N PHE A 301 -0.95 -4.20 5.99
CA PHE A 301 -0.64 -4.66 4.64
C PHE A 301 0.39 -5.80 4.57
N ASP A 302 1.35 -5.86 5.50
CA ASP A 302 2.34 -6.95 5.53
C ASP A 302 1.73 -8.28 6.02
N GLU A 303 0.71 -8.21 6.88
CA GLU A 303 -0.08 -9.37 7.29
C GLU A 303 -0.84 -9.98 6.11
N PHE A 304 -1.47 -9.13 5.28
CA PHE A 304 -2.15 -9.57 4.05
C PHE A 304 -1.18 -10.33 3.13
N LYS A 305 0.01 -9.79 2.86
CA LYS A 305 1.02 -10.44 2.01
C LYS A 305 1.49 -11.77 2.58
N LYS A 306 1.69 -11.86 3.90
CA LYS A 306 2.12 -13.09 4.56
C LYS A 306 1.05 -14.18 4.45
N LEU A 307 -0.21 -13.83 4.76
CA LEU A 307 -1.32 -14.76 4.68
C LEU A 307 -1.57 -15.21 3.24
N TYR A 308 -1.46 -14.28 2.29
CA TYR A 308 -1.55 -14.58 0.86
C TYR A 308 -0.51 -15.61 0.43
N GLY A 309 0.75 -15.46 0.86
CA GLY A 309 1.81 -16.43 0.60
C GLY A 309 1.50 -17.84 1.15
N THR A 310 0.85 -17.95 2.31
CA THR A 310 0.43 -19.23 2.88
C THR A 310 -0.69 -19.87 2.05
N VAL A 311 -1.67 -19.08 1.60
CA VAL A 311 -2.77 -19.57 0.77
C VAL A 311 -2.30 -20.10 -0.59
N LEU A 312 -1.29 -19.45 -1.19
CA LEU A 312 -0.71 -19.90 -2.46
C LEU A 312 0.01 -21.27 -2.35
N ALA A 313 0.38 -21.71 -1.14
CA ALA A 313 1.05 -22.99 -0.92
C ALA A 313 0.08 -24.21 -0.93
N GLY A 314 -1.23 -24.00 -1.05
CA GLY A 314 -2.23 -25.07 -1.04
C GLY A 314 -2.31 -25.81 0.29
N GLY A 315 -2.65 -27.09 0.29
CA GLY A 315 -2.79 -27.92 1.50
C GLY A 315 -1.50 -28.30 2.23
N GLY A 316 -0.39 -27.61 1.96
CA GLY A 316 0.92 -27.86 2.56
C GLY A 316 1.81 -28.81 1.75
N VAL A 317 3.10 -28.85 2.11
CA VAL A 317 4.17 -29.49 1.32
C VAL A 317 3.89 -30.97 1.03
N GLU A 318 3.45 -31.75 2.03
CA GLU A 318 3.19 -33.18 1.86
C GLU A 318 1.97 -33.45 0.96
N ALA A 319 0.90 -32.66 1.10
CA ALA A 319 -0.28 -32.81 0.25
C ALA A 319 0.01 -32.43 -1.21
N VAL A 320 0.78 -31.37 -1.43
CA VAL A 320 1.27 -30.95 -2.75
C VAL A 320 2.16 -32.03 -3.37
N LYS A 321 3.11 -32.60 -2.59
CA LYS A 321 3.99 -33.67 -3.05
C LYS A 321 3.19 -34.92 -3.45
N ARG A 322 2.18 -35.30 -2.67
CA ARG A 322 1.27 -36.42 -2.97
C ARG A 322 0.41 -36.18 -4.21
N ASN A 323 -0.02 -34.93 -4.46
CA ASN A 323 -0.72 -34.58 -5.70
C ASN A 323 0.22 -34.72 -6.91
N LYS A 324 1.42 -34.14 -6.82
CA LYS A 324 2.42 -34.17 -7.90
C LYS A 324 2.94 -35.59 -8.17
N SER A 325 3.04 -36.47 -7.17
CA SER A 325 3.43 -37.87 -7.37
C SER A 325 2.41 -38.68 -8.18
N ARG A 326 1.19 -38.17 -8.35
CA ARG A 326 0.15 -38.73 -9.23
C ARG A 326 0.14 -38.08 -10.63
N ASN A 327 1.19 -37.32 -10.97
CA ASN A 327 1.31 -36.55 -12.22
C ASN A 327 0.16 -35.56 -12.43
N LYS A 328 -0.31 -34.94 -11.34
CA LYS A 328 -1.36 -33.91 -11.37
C LYS A 328 -0.77 -32.53 -11.12
N LEU A 329 -1.23 -31.56 -11.90
CA LEU A 329 -0.99 -30.14 -11.69
C LEU A 329 -1.79 -29.64 -10.50
N LEU A 330 -1.32 -28.56 -9.88
CA LEU A 330 -2.08 -27.82 -8.88
C LEU A 330 -3.18 -26.98 -9.56
N PRO A 331 -4.26 -26.60 -8.85
CA PRO A 331 -5.37 -25.84 -9.42
C PRO A 331 -4.93 -24.53 -10.09
N ARG A 332 -4.01 -23.80 -9.46
CA ARG A 332 -3.46 -22.55 -10.01
C ARG A 332 -2.57 -22.80 -11.23
N GLU A 333 -1.80 -23.88 -11.22
CA GLU A 333 -1.01 -24.31 -12.38
C GLU A 333 -1.95 -24.69 -13.55
N ARG A 334 -3.09 -25.35 -13.27
CA ARG A 334 -4.10 -25.67 -14.30
C ARG A 334 -4.71 -24.42 -14.91
N ILE A 335 -5.08 -23.44 -14.08
CA ILE A 335 -5.62 -22.14 -14.53
C ILE A 335 -4.59 -21.38 -15.37
N ASP A 336 -3.34 -21.28 -14.90
CA ASP A 336 -2.25 -20.63 -15.63
C ASP A 336 -2.01 -21.24 -17.02
N ARG A 337 -2.15 -22.56 -17.15
CA ARG A 337 -1.97 -23.27 -18.43
C ARG A 337 -3.15 -23.15 -19.39
N ILE A 338 -4.36 -22.88 -18.91
CA ILE A 338 -5.57 -22.81 -19.74
C ILE A 338 -5.90 -21.38 -20.17
N ILE A 339 -5.56 -20.35 -19.38
CA ILE A 339 -5.75 -18.95 -19.77
C ILE A 339 -4.78 -18.55 -20.89
N ASP A 340 -5.04 -17.41 -21.55
CA ASP A 340 -4.19 -16.93 -22.63
C ASP A 340 -2.80 -16.50 -22.13
N PRO A 341 -1.71 -16.82 -22.85
CA PRO A 341 -0.36 -16.47 -22.43
C PRO A 341 -0.18 -14.97 -22.18
N GLY A 342 0.41 -14.62 -21.03
CA GLY A 342 0.65 -13.22 -20.63
C GLY A 342 -0.59 -12.49 -20.11
N SER A 343 -1.74 -13.15 -20.02
CA SER A 343 -2.96 -12.57 -19.46
C SER A 343 -2.94 -12.53 -17.93
N SER A 344 -3.77 -11.65 -17.37
CA SER A 344 -4.03 -11.57 -15.93
C SER A 344 -5.22 -12.44 -15.54
N PHE A 345 -5.23 -12.93 -14.31
CA PHE A 345 -6.33 -13.66 -13.70
C PHE A 345 -6.87 -12.91 -12.50
N LEU A 346 -8.14 -12.53 -12.54
CA LEU A 346 -8.83 -11.91 -11.40
C LEU A 346 -9.36 -13.02 -10.49
N GLU A 347 -8.58 -13.37 -9.48
CA GLU A 347 -9.00 -14.36 -8.49
C GLU A 347 -9.98 -13.76 -7.46
N LEU A 348 -10.97 -14.56 -7.06
CA LEU A 348 -12.02 -14.19 -6.12
C LEU A 348 -11.90 -14.95 -4.79
N SER A 349 -12.12 -14.22 -3.70
CA SER A 349 -12.23 -14.72 -2.32
C SER A 349 -11.07 -15.65 -1.93
N GLN A 350 -9.84 -15.19 -2.18
CA GLN A 350 -8.59 -15.93 -1.90
C GLN A 350 -8.50 -16.44 -0.46
N LEU A 351 -8.97 -15.63 0.49
CA LEU A 351 -8.92 -15.92 1.94
C LEU A 351 -10.18 -16.59 2.48
N ALA A 352 -11.06 -17.09 1.61
CA ALA A 352 -12.23 -17.86 2.04
C ALA A 352 -11.83 -19.02 2.97
N GLY A 353 -12.54 -19.21 4.07
CA GLY A 353 -12.25 -20.25 5.07
C GLY A 353 -11.13 -19.93 6.07
N HIS A 354 -10.45 -18.78 5.96
CA HIS A 354 -9.45 -18.34 6.94
C HIS A 354 -10.07 -18.19 8.34
N ASP A 355 -9.48 -18.86 9.34
CA ASP A 355 -9.90 -18.88 10.74
C ASP A 355 -11.40 -19.15 10.96
N LEU A 356 -12.02 -19.89 10.04
CA LEU A 356 -13.44 -20.24 10.09
C LEU A 356 -13.70 -21.62 10.69
N TYR A 357 -12.72 -22.52 10.56
CA TYR A 357 -12.78 -23.91 11.05
C TYR A 357 -11.55 -24.23 11.89
N GLU A 358 -11.62 -25.29 12.69
CA GLU A 358 -10.52 -25.73 13.57
C GLU A 358 -9.24 -26.06 12.78
N GLU A 359 -9.40 -26.62 11.59
CA GLU A 359 -8.30 -26.92 10.69
C GLU A 359 -8.23 -25.89 9.55
N PRO A 360 -7.01 -25.51 9.10
CA PRO A 360 -6.85 -24.57 7.99
C PRO A 360 -7.53 -25.06 6.71
N LEU A 361 -8.36 -24.20 6.12
CA LEU A 361 -9.05 -24.43 4.85
C LEU A 361 -8.72 -23.32 3.86
N PHE A 362 -7.53 -23.39 3.27
CA PHE A 362 -7.03 -22.35 2.36
C PHE A 362 -7.92 -22.20 1.12
N SER A 363 -8.29 -20.96 0.80
CA SER A 363 -9.20 -20.62 -0.30
C SER A 363 -10.51 -21.42 -0.31
N ALA A 364 -10.97 -21.91 0.84
CA ALA A 364 -12.10 -22.82 0.95
C ALA A 364 -11.94 -24.16 0.19
N GLY A 365 -10.72 -24.56 -0.18
CA GLY A 365 -10.47 -25.75 -1.00
C GLY A 365 -10.92 -25.62 -2.46
N VAL A 366 -11.18 -24.40 -2.95
CA VAL A 366 -11.56 -24.13 -4.33
C VAL A 366 -11.02 -22.78 -4.80
N VAL A 367 -10.35 -22.75 -5.94
CA VAL A 367 -9.89 -21.52 -6.61
C VAL A 367 -10.97 -21.07 -7.58
N THR A 368 -11.40 -19.81 -7.50
CA THR A 368 -12.40 -19.23 -8.39
C THR A 368 -11.91 -17.90 -8.94
N GLY A 369 -12.22 -17.57 -10.18
CA GLY A 369 -11.82 -16.29 -10.76
C GLY A 369 -12.06 -16.18 -12.24
N ILE A 370 -11.69 -15.04 -12.82
CA ILE A 370 -11.97 -14.72 -14.21
C ILE A 370 -10.66 -14.56 -14.97
N GLY A 371 -10.54 -15.23 -16.12
CA GLY A 371 -9.40 -15.11 -17.02
C GLY A 371 -9.80 -15.29 -18.48
N PRO A 372 -9.03 -14.73 -19.43
CA PRO A 372 -9.33 -14.87 -20.84
C PRO A 372 -8.87 -16.23 -21.39
N VAL A 373 -9.69 -16.85 -22.23
CA VAL A 373 -9.36 -18.02 -23.06
C VAL A 373 -9.77 -17.72 -24.49
N HIS A 374 -8.82 -17.69 -25.41
CA HIS A 374 -9.04 -17.23 -26.79
C HIS A 374 -9.70 -15.84 -26.85
N GLY A 375 -9.28 -14.93 -25.96
CA GLY A 375 -9.79 -13.57 -25.83
C GLY A 375 -11.20 -13.45 -25.23
N ARG A 376 -11.81 -14.56 -24.79
CA ARG A 376 -13.12 -14.56 -24.10
C ARG A 376 -12.90 -14.66 -22.60
N LEU A 377 -13.50 -13.77 -21.81
CA LEU A 377 -13.47 -13.87 -20.35
C LEU A 377 -14.32 -15.06 -19.89
N CYS A 378 -13.70 -15.99 -19.17
CA CYS A 378 -14.35 -17.18 -18.63
C CYS A 378 -14.28 -17.16 -17.10
N MET A 379 -15.33 -17.67 -16.45
CA MET A 379 -15.34 -17.95 -15.02
C MET A 379 -14.74 -19.33 -14.77
N PHE A 380 -13.73 -19.40 -13.92
CA PHE A 380 -13.09 -20.63 -13.50
C PHE A 380 -13.56 -21.04 -12.11
N VAL A 381 -13.80 -22.33 -11.92
CA VAL A 381 -14.00 -22.96 -10.62
C VAL A 381 -13.15 -24.22 -10.56
N ALA A 382 -12.07 -24.20 -9.78
CA ALA A 382 -11.08 -25.27 -9.74
C ALA A 382 -10.91 -25.82 -8.33
N ASN A 383 -11.30 -27.07 -8.10
CA ASN A 383 -11.14 -27.71 -6.80
C ASN A 383 -9.66 -27.92 -6.46
N ASP A 384 -9.29 -27.72 -5.19
CA ASP A 384 -7.95 -27.98 -4.69
C ASP A 384 -7.88 -29.33 -3.97
N PRO A 385 -7.42 -30.41 -4.63
CA PRO A 385 -7.33 -31.74 -4.02
C PRO A 385 -6.27 -31.79 -2.90
N THR A 386 -5.37 -30.81 -2.81
CA THR A 386 -4.37 -30.75 -1.73
C THR A 386 -4.99 -30.30 -0.42
N VAL A 387 -6.04 -29.47 -0.48
CA VAL A 387 -6.76 -28.97 0.69
C VAL A 387 -7.88 -29.94 1.04
N LYS A 388 -7.65 -30.81 2.04
CA LYS A 388 -8.64 -31.79 2.53
C LYS A 388 -9.28 -32.64 1.42
N GLY A 389 -8.52 -32.97 0.36
CA GLY A 389 -9.01 -33.76 -0.76
C GLY A 389 -9.99 -33.01 -1.68
N GLY A 390 -10.03 -31.68 -1.64
CA GLY A 390 -10.98 -30.86 -2.39
C GLY A 390 -12.42 -31.03 -1.90
N THR A 391 -12.61 -31.43 -0.64
CA THR A 391 -13.95 -31.66 -0.08
C THR A 391 -14.72 -30.34 0.11
N TYR A 392 -16.03 -30.40 -0.10
CA TYR A 392 -16.90 -29.23 0.03
C TYR A 392 -17.32 -28.99 1.48
N TYR A 393 -16.74 -27.95 2.07
CA TYR A 393 -17.22 -27.34 3.31
C TYR A 393 -18.36 -26.36 3.01
N PRO A 394 -19.13 -25.90 4.03
CA PRO A 394 -20.18 -24.90 3.82
C PRO A 394 -19.70 -23.66 3.04
N VAL A 395 -18.51 -23.15 3.38
CA VAL A 395 -17.93 -21.99 2.68
C VAL A 395 -17.45 -22.32 1.26
N THR A 396 -17.04 -23.57 0.98
CA THR A 396 -16.69 -24.04 -0.37
C THR A 396 -17.91 -23.97 -1.29
N VAL A 397 -19.07 -24.42 -0.80
CA VAL A 397 -20.34 -24.32 -1.54
C VAL A 397 -20.65 -22.86 -1.81
N LYS A 398 -20.61 -22.01 -0.78
CA LYS A 398 -20.85 -20.56 -0.91
C LYS A 398 -19.93 -19.92 -1.96
N LYS A 399 -18.65 -20.31 -1.99
CA LYS A 399 -17.67 -19.80 -2.96
C LYS A 399 -17.94 -20.27 -4.38
N HIS A 400 -18.29 -21.53 -4.58
CA HIS A 400 -18.70 -22.05 -5.87
C HIS A 400 -19.95 -21.31 -6.39
N LEU A 401 -20.99 -21.19 -5.54
CA LEU A 401 -22.23 -20.50 -5.91
C LEU A 401 -22.00 -19.02 -6.24
N ARG A 402 -21.12 -18.32 -5.50
CA ARG A 402 -20.77 -16.93 -5.81
C ARG A 402 -20.08 -16.80 -7.18
N ALA A 403 -19.20 -17.74 -7.54
CA ALA A 403 -18.59 -17.74 -8.88
C ALA A 403 -19.65 -17.91 -9.99
N GLN A 404 -20.62 -18.81 -9.80
CA GLN A 404 -21.74 -18.98 -10.75
C GLN A 404 -22.66 -17.76 -10.79
N GLU A 405 -22.91 -17.11 -9.65
CA GLU A 405 -23.71 -15.88 -9.60
C GLU A 405 -23.06 -14.78 -10.46
N ILE A 406 -21.75 -14.56 -10.32
CA ILE A 406 -21.00 -13.61 -11.14
C ILE A 406 -21.04 -14.04 -12.62
N ALA A 407 -20.86 -15.32 -12.92
CA ALA A 407 -20.91 -15.83 -14.29
C ALA A 407 -22.28 -15.60 -14.95
N ALA A 408 -23.38 -15.85 -14.23
CA ALA A 408 -24.74 -15.59 -14.70
C ALA A 408 -24.98 -14.09 -14.91
N GLN A 409 -24.56 -13.26 -13.95
CA GLN A 409 -24.73 -11.80 -14.01
C GLN A 409 -23.93 -11.17 -15.14
N CYS A 410 -22.71 -11.64 -15.39
CA CYS A 410 -21.78 -11.11 -16.39
C CYS A 410 -21.78 -11.89 -17.71
N LYS A 411 -22.62 -12.93 -17.86
CA LYS A 411 -22.68 -13.80 -19.06
C LYS A 411 -21.32 -14.40 -19.44
N LEU A 412 -20.60 -14.93 -18.45
CA LEU A 412 -19.29 -15.55 -18.62
C LEU A 412 -19.41 -17.07 -18.81
N PRO A 413 -18.81 -17.68 -19.85
CA PRO A 413 -18.67 -19.13 -19.93
C PRO A 413 -18.01 -19.69 -18.66
N CYS A 414 -18.53 -20.80 -18.14
CA CYS A 414 -18.02 -21.45 -16.94
C CYS A 414 -17.10 -22.61 -17.30
N ILE A 415 -15.91 -22.66 -16.69
CA ILE A 415 -14.96 -23.76 -16.79
C ILE A 415 -14.77 -24.37 -15.39
N TYR A 416 -15.29 -25.58 -15.20
CA TYR A 416 -15.17 -26.34 -13.97
C TYR A 416 -13.97 -27.30 -14.06
N LEU A 417 -12.92 -27.07 -13.27
CA LEU A 417 -11.78 -27.98 -13.14
C LEU A 417 -12.03 -28.90 -11.94
N VAL A 418 -12.64 -30.04 -12.21
CA VAL A 418 -13.25 -30.93 -11.20
C VAL A 418 -12.21 -31.89 -10.63
N ASP A 419 -12.04 -31.83 -9.31
CA ASP A 419 -11.10 -32.66 -8.56
C ASP A 419 -11.46 -32.68 -7.06
N SER A 420 -12.55 -33.34 -6.71
CA SER A 420 -13.16 -33.29 -5.38
C SER A 420 -13.50 -34.67 -4.83
N GLY A 421 -13.16 -34.90 -3.56
CA GLY A 421 -13.54 -36.09 -2.81
C GLY A 421 -15.00 -36.13 -2.32
N GLY A 422 -15.80 -35.08 -2.58
CA GLY A 422 -17.22 -35.00 -2.17
C GLY A 422 -17.48 -33.97 -1.06
N ALA A 423 -18.56 -34.14 -0.30
CA ALA A 423 -18.97 -33.21 0.76
C ALA A 423 -18.25 -33.49 2.11
N PHE A 424 -18.04 -32.45 2.91
CA PHE A 424 -17.55 -32.59 4.28
C PHE A 424 -18.67 -33.10 5.20
N LEU A 425 -18.73 -34.43 5.36
CA LEU A 425 -19.82 -35.13 6.05
C LEU A 425 -20.14 -34.62 7.48
N PRO A 426 -19.16 -34.25 8.33
CA PRO A 426 -19.47 -33.73 9.67
C PRO A 426 -20.31 -32.44 9.69
N LYS A 427 -20.33 -31.69 8.58
CA LYS A 427 -21.13 -30.46 8.40
C LYS A 427 -22.19 -30.63 7.31
N GLN A 428 -22.63 -31.85 6.99
CA GLN A 428 -23.52 -32.10 5.85
C GLN A 428 -24.81 -31.27 5.87
N ALA A 429 -25.36 -30.97 7.06
CA ALA A 429 -26.58 -30.17 7.20
C ALA A 429 -26.44 -28.72 6.72
N ASP A 430 -25.21 -28.20 6.70
CA ASP A 430 -24.88 -26.86 6.20
C ASP A 430 -24.35 -26.89 4.74
N VAL A 431 -24.27 -28.08 4.14
CA VAL A 431 -23.70 -28.31 2.80
C VAL A 431 -24.74 -28.82 1.82
N PHE A 432 -25.74 -29.59 2.25
CA PHE A 432 -26.62 -30.36 1.38
C PHE A 432 -28.06 -29.80 1.20
N PRO A 433 -28.83 -29.51 2.27
CA PRO A 433 -30.29 -29.49 2.15
C PRO A 433 -30.93 -28.19 1.64
N ASP A 434 -30.32 -27.01 1.88
CA ASP A 434 -31.01 -25.73 1.69
C ASP A 434 -30.85 -25.12 0.28
N ARG A 435 -31.59 -24.04 -0.01
CA ARG A 435 -31.61 -23.37 -1.32
C ARG A 435 -30.22 -22.95 -1.82
N GLU A 436 -29.35 -22.49 -0.92
CA GLU A 436 -27.98 -22.07 -1.23
C GLU A 436 -26.94 -23.13 -0.84
N ASN A 437 -27.33 -24.41 -0.90
CA ASN A 437 -26.46 -25.55 -0.65
C ASN A 437 -26.08 -26.26 -1.96
N PHE A 438 -25.39 -27.40 -1.86
CA PHE A 438 -24.69 -28.06 -2.97
C PHE A 438 -25.56 -28.30 -4.21
N GLY A 439 -26.84 -28.63 -4.04
CA GLY A 439 -27.78 -28.83 -5.16
C GLY A 439 -28.01 -27.59 -6.03
N ARG A 440 -27.77 -26.38 -5.49
CA ARG A 440 -27.90 -25.12 -6.22
C ARG A 440 -26.88 -24.98 -7.34
N ILE A 441 -25.72 -25.66 -7.24
CA ILE A 441 -24.69 -25.67 -8.27
C ILE A 441 -25.27 -26.19 -9.59
N PHE A 442 -26.03 -27.28 -9.53
CA PHE A 442 -26.63 -27.95 -10.70
C PHE A 442 -27.81 -27.16 -11.26
N TYR A 443 -28.64 -26.59 -10.38
CA TYR A 443 -29.70 -25.67 -10.79
C TYR A 443 -29.12 -24.49 -11.60
N ASN A 444 -28.06 -23.86 -11.09
CA ASN A 444 -27.42 -22.74 -11.76
C ASN A 444 -26.80 -23.17 -13.10
N GLN A 445 -26.12 -24.33 -13.17
CA GLN A 445 -25.58 -24.87 -14.43
C GLN A 445 -26.68 -25.04 -15.48
N ALA A 446 -27.79 -25.71 -15.13
CA ALA A 446 -28.89 -25.95 -16.06
C ALA A 446 -29.55 -24.65 -16.55
N VAL A 447 -29.79 -23.69 -15.64
CA VAL A 447 -30.38 -22.40 -16.01
C VAL A 447 -29.42 -21.59 -16.89
N MET A 448 -28.14 -21.50 -16.51
CA MET A 448 -27.14 -20.78 -17.30
C MET A 448 -26.95 -21.38 -18.70
N SER A 449 -26.89 -22.71 -18.82
CA SER A 449 -26.88 -23.41 -20.11
C SER A 449 -28.12 -23.08 -20.95
N SER A 450 -29.32 -23.09 -20.35
CA SER A 450 -30.57 -22.74 -21.04
C SER A 450 -30.61 -21.27 -21.52
N GLU A 451 -29.88 -20.38 -20.85
CA GLU A 451 -29.70 -18.98 -21.23
C GLU A 451 -28.58 -18.78 -22.26
N GLY A 452 -27.95 -19.86 -22.74
CA GLY A 452 -26.86 -19.81 -23.71
C GLY A 452 -25.50 -19.43 -23.11
N ILE A 453 -25.32 -19.55 -21.79
CA ILE A 453 -24.03 -19.37 -21.12
C ILE A 453 -23.34 -20.75 -21.04
N PRO A 454 -22.24 -20.99 -21.78
CA PRO A 454 -21.65 -22.31 -21.88
C PRO A 454 -21.12 -22.85 -20.56
N GLN A 455 -21.38 -24.13 -20.29
CA GLN A 455 -20.93 -24.87 -19.12
C GLN A 455 -19.94 -25.96 -19.55
N ILE A 456 -18.66 -25.81 -19.20
CA ILE A 456 -17.59 -26.75 -19.58
C ILE A 456 -17.03 -27.42 -18.33
N ALA A 457 -16.92 -28.75 -18.34
CA ALA A 457 -16.31 -29.50 -17.23
C ALA A 457 -15.05 -30.25 -17.68
N LEU A 458 -13.95 -30.06 -16.96
CA LEU A 458 -12.72 -30.84 -17.12
C LEU A 458 -12.52 -31.70 -15.86
N VAL A 459 -12.71 -33.00 -15.98
CA VAL A 459 -12.57 -33.97 -14.88
C VAL A 459 -11.13 -34.43 -14.79
N LEU A 460 -10.40 -33.82 -13.85
CA LEU A 460 -8.96 -33.99 -13.65
C LEU A 460 -8.65 -34.90 -12.45
N GLY A 461 -9.68 -35.41 -11.79
CA GLY A 461 -9.57 -36.26 -10.61
C GLY A 461 -10.88 -36.88 -10.19
N SER A 462 -11.04 -37.06 -8.89
CA SER A 462 -12.24 -37.67 -8.31
C SER A 462 -13.46 -36.77 -8.50
N CYS A 463 -14.59 -37.38 -8.85
CA CYS A 463 -15.89 -36.73 -8.98
C CYS A 463 -16.98 -37.70 -8.49
N THR A 464 -17.36 -37.60 -7.22
CA THR A 464 -18.21 -38.60 -6.55
C THR A 464 -19.55 -38.05 -6.08
N ALA A 465 -20.55 -38.92 -6.01
CA ALA A 465 -21.90 -38.63 -5.51
C ALA A 465 -22.53 -37.44 -6.22
N GLY A 466 -23.07 -36.46 -5.47
CA GLY A 466 -23.66 -35.27 -6.07
C GLY A 466 -22.68 -34.54 -7.01
N GLY A 467 -21.37 -34.58 -6.74
CA GLY A 467 -20.37 -33.93 -7.58
C GLY A 467 -20.36 -34.44 -9.01
N ALA A 468 -20.78 -35.69 -9.25
CA ALA A 468 -20.89 -36.31 -10.57
C ALA A 468 -21.82 -35.54 -11.53
N TYR A 469 -22.75 -34.74 -11.00
CA TYR A 469 -23.60 -33.89 -11.82
C TYR A 469 -22.88 -32.70 -12.44
N ILE A 470 -21.74 -32.24 -11.89
CA ILE A 470 -20.96 -31.14 -12.48
C ILE A 470 -20.56 -31.47 -13.93
N PRO A 471 -19.89 -32.62 -14.22
CA PRO A 471 -19.60 -33.01 -15.59
C PRO A 471 -20.82 -33.56 -16.35
N ALA A 472 -21.74 -34.26 -15.69
CA ALA A 472 -22.89 -34.87 -16.38
C ALA A 472 -23.94 -33.84 -16.84
N MET A 473 -23.95 -32.63 -16.26
CA MET A 473 -24.82 -31.52 -16.66
C MET A 473 -24.07 -30.37 -17.36
N ALA A 474 -22.78 -30.54 -17.65
CA ALA A 474 -22.04 -29.62 -18.50
C ALA A 474 -22.48 -29.81 -19.96
N ASP A 475 -22.39 -28.75 -20.75
CA ASP A 475 -22.68 -28.79 -22.19
C ASP A 475 -21.62 -29.65 -22.93
N GLU A 476 -20.36 -29.54 -22.48
CA GLU A 476 -19.24 -30.34 -22.97
C GLU A 476 -18.31 -30.73 -21.80
N SER A 477 -17.95 -32.01 -21.75
CA SER A 477 -17.22 -32.63 -20.64
C SER A 477 -15.98 -33.40 -21.12
N VAL A 478 -14.82 -33.07 -20.57
CA VAL A 478 -13.52 -33.69 -20.86
C VAL A 478 -13.07 -34.52 -19.67
N MET A 479 -12.59 -35.74 -19.90
CA MET A 479 -12.14 -36.63 -18.83
C MET A 479 -10.72 -37.16 -19.06
N VAL A 480 -9.86 -37.02 -18.05
CA VAL A 480 -8.45 -37.41 -18.13
C VAL A 480 -8.25 -38.88 -17.75
N LYS A 481 -7.67 -39.65 -18.66
CA LYS A 481 -7.32 -41.06 -18.45
C LYS A 481 -6.45 -41.27 -17.20
N GLY A 482 -6.80 -42.26 -16.37
CA GLY A 482 -6.01 -42.70 -15.22
C GLY A 482 -6.04 -41.75 -14.01
N ASN A 483 -6.68 -40.59 -14.14
CA ASN A 483 -6.87 -39.61 -13.06
C ASN A 483 -8.34 -39.31 -12.80
N GLY A 484 -9.10 -39.01 -13.86
CA GLY A 484 -10.51 -38.67 -13.77
C GLY A 484 -11.38 -39.88 -13.46
N THR A 485 -12.27 -39.75 -12.47
CA THR A 485 -13.31 -40.75 -12.17
C THR A 485 -14.64 -40.07 -11.87
N ILE A 486 -15.75 -40.60 -12.37
CA ILE A 486 -17.12 -40.10 -12.14
C ILE A 486 -17.99 -41.25 -11.64
N PHE A 487 -18.70 -41.06 -10.53
CA PHE A 487 -19.70 -42.04 -10.09
C PHE A 487 -20.66 -41.44 -9.05
N LEU A 488 -21.94 -41.85 -9.08
CA LEU A 488 -22.91 -41.48 -8.04
C LEU A 488 -22.66 -42.22 -6.72
N ALA A 489 -22.12 -43.43 -6.79
CA ALA A 489 -21.71 -44.20 -5.63
C ALA A 489 -20.29 -44.71 -5.89
N GLY A 490 -19.31 -44.24 -5.11
CA GLY A 490 -17.94 -44.72 -5.26
C GLY A 490 -17.75 -46.17 -4.81
N PRO A 491 -16.59 -46.78 -5.10
CA PRO A 491 -16.33 -48.19 -4.79
C PRO A 491 -16.65 -48.61 -3.34
N PRO A 492 -16.35 -47.80 -2.29
CA PRO A 492 -16.73 -48.17 -0.93
C PRO A 492 -18.24 -48.31 -0.72
N LEU A 493 -19.04 -47.48 -1.39
CA LEU A 493 -20.50 -47.51 -1.27
C LEU A 493 -21.10 -48.65 -2.10
N VAL A 494 -20.54 -48.94 -3.29
CA VAL A 494 -20.92 -50.10 -4.10
C VAL A 494 -20.69 -51.40 -3.33
N LYS A 495 -19.50 -51.55 -2.74
CA LYS A 495 -19.16 -52.70 -1.89
C LYS A 495 -20.11 -52.81 -0.69
N ALA A 496 -20.41 -51.71 -0.02
CA ALA A 496 -21.32 -51.70 1.12
C ALA A 496 -22.77 -52.07 0.75
N ALA A 497 -23.24 -51.66 -0.43
CA ALA A 497 -24.62 -51.89 -0.87
C ALA A 497 -24.85 -53.24 -1.56
N THR A 498 -23.86 -53.77 -2.27
CA THR A 498 -24.03 -54.93 -3.18
C THR A 498 -23.05 -56.07 -2.90
N GLY A 499 -21.96 -55.81 -2.18
CA GLY A 499 -20.85 -56.76 -2.01
C GLY A 499 -19.86 -56.81 -3.18
N GLU A 500 -20.12 -56.09 -4.28
CA GLU A 500 -19.22 -56.03 -5.44
C GLU A 500 -17.92 -55.29 -5.11
N GLU A 501 -16.77 -55.91 -5.42
CA GLU A 501 -15.46 -55.27 -5.35
C GLU A 501 -15.03 -54.81 -6.75
N ILE A 502 -15.00 -53.50 -6.96
CA ILE A 502 -14.64 -52.89 -8.24
C ILE A 502 -13.67 -51.73 -8.01
N SER A 503 -12.74 -51.50 -8.93
CA SER A 503 -11.82 -50.36 -8.83
C SER A 503 -12.50 -49.05 -9.26
N ALA A 504 -11.93 -47.90 -8.89
CA ALA A 504 -12.48 -46.60 -9.30
C ALA A 504 -12.40 -46.37 -10.83
N GLU A 505 -11.35 -46.89 -11.48
CA GLU A 505 -11.19 -46.78 -12.94
C GLU A 505 -12.17 -47.69 -13.69
N ASP A 506 -12.40 -48.91 -13.18
CA ASP A 506 -13.34 -49.86 -13.80
C ASP A 506 -14.81 -49.46 -13.57
N LEU A 507 -15.11 -48.83 -12.43
CA LEU A 507 -16.45 -48.35 -12.11
C LEU A 507 -16.86 -47.11 -12.91
N GLY A 508 -15.92 -46.17 -13.11
CA GLY A 508 -16.24 -44.86 -13.65
C GLY A 508 -15.05 -44.06 -14.15
N GLY A 509 -14.02 -44.74 -14.69
CA GLY A 509 -12.86 -44.09 -15.30
C GLY A 509 -13.17 -43.49 -16.67
N ALA A 510 -12.18 -42.79 -17.24
CA ALA A 510 -12.33 -42.09 -18.53
C ALA A 510 -12.75 -43.02 -19.68
N THR A 511 -12.26 -44.26 -19.68
CA THR A 511 -12.61 -45.25 -20.72
C THR A 511 -14.09 -45.62 -20.66
N VAL A 512 -14.64 -45.82 -19.46
CA VAL A 512 -16.05 -46.16 -19.26
C VAL A 512 -16.94 -45.04 -19.79
N HIS A 513 -16.66 -43.80 -19.39
CA HIS A 513 -17.54 -42.68 -19.71
C HIS A 513 -17.41 -42.14 -21.14
N CYS A 514 -16.23 -42.23 -21.76
CA CYS A 514 -16.03 -41.77 -23.14
C CYS A 514 -16.36 -42.83 -24.20
N LYS A 515 -16.30 -44.14 -23.87
CA LYS A 515 -16.54 -45.22 -24.85
C LYS A 515 -17.86 -45.96 -24.66
N THR A 516 -18.37 -46.03 -23.44
CA THR A 516 -19.52 -46.89 -23.11
C THR A 516 -20.74 -46.07 -22.70
N SER A 517 -20.62 -45.22 -21.68
CA SER A 517 -21.79 -44.55 -21.11
C SER A 517 -22.17 -43.23 -21.80
N GLY A 518 -21.19 -42.52 -22.38
CA GLY A 518 -21.39 -41.19 -22.97
C GLY A 518 -21.59 -40.07 -21.94
N VAL A 519 -21.08 -40.21 -20.71
CA VAL A 519 -21.15 -39.15 -19.68
C VAL A 519 -20.06 -38.08 -19.89
N SER A 520 -19.01 -38.41 -20.62
CA SER A 520 -17.98 -37.46 -21.05
C SER A 520 -17.78 -37.57 -22.55
N ASP A 521 -17.58 -36.41 -23.18
CA ASP A 521 -17.53 -36.25 -24.64
C ASP A 521 -16.11 -36.40 -25.19
N TYR A 522 -15.11 -36.04 -24.39
CA TYR A 522 -13.72 -36.00 -24.82
C TYR A 522 -12.78 -36.81 -23.92
N PHE A 523 -12.05 -37.73 -24.54
CA PHE A 523 -11.04 -38.54 -23.88
C PHE A 523 -9.66 -37.85 -23.91
N ALA A 524 -9.17 -37.39 -22.77
CA ALA A 524 -7.85 -36.78 -22.64
C ALA A 524 -6.80 -37.81 -22.18
N GLN A 525 -5.60 -37.75 -22.77
CA GLN A 525 -4.50 -38.67 -22.45
C GLN A 525 -3.80 -38.32 -21.14
N ASP A 526 -3.72 -37.03 -20.83
CA ASP A 526 -3.16 -36.45 -19.62
C ASP A 526 -3.84 -35.10 -19.33
N GLU A 527 -3.46 -34.44 -18.23
CA GLU A 527 -4.06 -33.15 -17.85
C GLU A 527 -3.76 -32.04 -18.86
N LEU A 528 -2.55 -31.98 -19.45
CA LEU A 528 -2.21 -30.93 -20.42
C LEU A 528 -3.05 -31.05 -21.69
N HIS A 529 -3.26 -32.27 -22.18
CA HIS A 529 -4.18 -32.54 -23.28
C HIS A 529 -5.61 -32.17 -22.88
N GLY A 530 -6.06 -32.49 -21.66
CA GLY A 530 -7.38 -32.12 -21.16
C GLY A 530 -7.60 -30.60 -21.13
N LEU A 531 -6.61 -29.83 -20.67
CA LEU A 531 -6.66 -28.36 -20.68
C LEU A 531 -6.66 -27.80 -22.11
N ALA A 532 -5.89 -28.39 -23.02
CA ALA A 532 -5.90 -28.01 -24.44
C ALA A 532 -7.26 -28.26 -25.11
N LEU A 533 -7.92 -29.38 -24.80
CA LEU A 533 -9.29 -29.65 -25.24
C LEU A 533 -10.27 -28.62 -24.67
N GLY A 534 -10.16 -28.28 -23.38
CA GLY A 534 -10.93 -27.19 -22.78
C GLY A 534 -10.78 -25.86 -23.53
N ARG A 535 -9.56 -25.48 -23.93
CA ARG A 535 -9.33 -24.30 -24.78
C ARG A 535 -10.01 -24.43 -26.15
N ASN A 536 -9.95 -25.60 -26.77
CA ASN A 536 -10.59 -25.86 -28.07
C ASN A 536 -12.13 -25.74 -28.00
N ILE A 537 -12.74 -26.19 -26.90
CA ILE A 537 -14.19 -25.99 -26.67
C ILE A 537 -14.51 -24.50 -26.67
N ILE A 538 -13.79 -23.69 -25.89
CA ILE A 538 -14.00 -22.23 -25.85
C ILE A 538 -13.79 -21.56 -27.21
N LYS A 539 -12.79 -22.02 -27.98
CA LYS A 539 -12.53 -21.55 -29.35
C LYS A 539 -13.74 -21.76 -30.26
N ASN A 540 -14.44 -22.89 -30.11
CA ASN A 540 -15.56 -23.28 -30.97
C ASN A 540 -16.90 -22.62 -30.59
N LEU A 541 -17.01 -21.99 -29.42
CA LEU A 541 -18.20 -21.23 -29.02
C LEU A 541 -18.60 -20.13 -30.02
N HIS A 542 -17.65 -19.64 -30.84
CA HIS A 542 -17.91 -18.66 -31.91
C HIS A 542 -18.76 -19.20 -33.07
N VAL A 543 -18.86 -20.52 -33.26
CA VAL A 543 -19.50 -21.11 -34.45
C VAL A 543 -21.01 -21.29 -34.26
N ALA A 544 -21.52 -21.23 -33.01
CA ALA A 544 -22.89 -21.62 -32.66
C ALA A 544 -23.91 -20.46 -32.49
N GLY A 545 -23.52 -19.18 -32.57
CA GLY A 545 -24.42 -18.07 -32.21
C GLY A 545 -24.22 -16.78 -33.00
N LYS A 546 -25.34 -16.23 -33.51
CA LYS A 546 -25.48 -14.92 -34.17
C LYS A 546 -24.75 -13.81 -33.40
N ASP A 547 -23.85 -13.08 -34.08
CA ASP A 547 -23.30 -11.71 -33.92
C ASP A 547 -23.41 -10.86 -32.61
N ASP A 548 -23.89 -11.37 -31.47
CA ASP A 548 -24.05 -10.62 -30.22
C ASP A 548 -23.04 -11.00 -29.12
N PHE A 549 -22.37 -12.16 -29.23
CA PHE A 549 -21.29 -12.60 -28.33
C PHE A 549 -19.89 -12.19 -28.82
N THR A 550 -19.82 -11.43 -29.90
CA THR A 550 -18.61 -10.75 -30.36
C THR A 550 -18.28 -9.68 -29.32
N ASN A 551 -17.24 -9.98 -28.54
CA ASN A 551 -16.51 -9.04 -27.70
C ASN A 551 -16.60 -7.61 -28.26
N ARG A 552 -17.47 -6.75 -27.69
CA ARG A 552 -17.41 -5.30 -27.95
C ARG A 552 -16.01 -4.75 -27.65
N LEU A 553 -15.20 -5.48 -26.88
CA LEU A 553 -13.82 -5.20 -26.54
C LEU A 553 -12.79 -5.48 -27.64
N GLN A 554 -13.02 -6.39 -28.60
CA GLN A 554 -12.00 -6.69 -29.62
C GLN A 554 -11.78 -5.55 -30.63
N ASN A 555 -12.70 -4.59 -30.70
CA ASN A 555 -12.63 -3.45 -31.63
C ASN A 555 -12.58 -2.08 -30.94
N ILE A 556 -12.45 -2.00 -29.61
CA ILE A 556 -12.34 -0.69 -28.95
C ILE A 556 -10.95 -0.56 -28.33
N ASN A 557 -10.03 -0.08 -29.16
CA ASN A 557 -8.79 0.51 -28.69
C ASN A 557 -9.17 1.82 -27.99
N TYR A 558 -9.52 1.75 -26.70
CA TYR A 558 -9.71 2.96 -25.93
C TYR A 558 -8.33 3.60 -25.77
N ASP A 559 -8.07 4.66 -26.51
CA ASP A 559 -7.01 5.58 -26.13
C ASP A 559 -7.33 6.07 -24.71
N PHE A 560 -6.54 5.63 -23.73
CA PHE A 560 -6.72 5.97 -22.32
C PHE A 560 -5.44 6.62 -21.80
N LYS A 561 -5.62 7.62 -20.94
CA LYS A 561 -4.51 8.27 -20.25
C LYS A 561 -4.31 7.60 -18.90
N GLU A 562 -3.06 7.36 -18.51
CA GLU A 562 -2.78 6.99 -17.13
C GLU A 562 -3.14 8.15 -16.17
N PRO A 563 -3.48 7.86 -14.90
CA PRO A 563 -3.68 8.89 -13.89
C PRO A 563 -2.41 9.73 -13.71
N LEU A 564 -2.57 11.00 -13.32
CA LEU A 564 -1.44 11.92 -13.08
C LEU A 564 -0.65 11.62 -11.80
N TYR A 565 -1.18 10.75 -10.94
CA TYR A 565 -0.64 10.41 -9.63
C TYR A 565 -0.35 8.93 -9.54
N ASP A 566 0.71 8.55 -8.83
CA ASP A 566 1.07 7.13 -8.65
C ASP A 566 0.00 6.41 -7.82
N ALA A 567 -0.46 5.26 -8.32
CA ALA A 567 -1.39 4.38 -7.64
C ALA A 567 -0.84 3.88 -6.28
N ASN A 568 0.48 3.77 -6.12
CA ASN A 568 1.09 3.37 -4.85
C ASN A 568 0.79 4.35 -3.72
N GLU A 569 0.53 5.62 -4.01
CA GLU A 569 0.15 6.63 -3.02
C GLU A 569 -1.19 6.30 -2.33
N LEU A 570 -2.05 5.46 -2.94
CA LEU A 570 -3.29 5.01 -2.34
C LEU A 570 -3.06 4.26 -1.01
N ARG A 571 -1.91 3.59 -0.85
CA ARG A 571 -1.54 2.90 0.39
C ARG A 571 -1.35 3.85 1.57
N SER A 572 -1.11 5.13 1.31
CA SER A 572 -0.88 6.17 2.33
C SER A 572 -2.05 7.12 2.51
N ILE A 573 -3.08 7.06 1.65
CA ILE A 573 -4.23 7.98 1.68
C ILE A 573 -5.30 7.49 2.67
N ALA A 574 -5.56 6.19 2.72
CA ALA A 574 -6.50 5.64 3.70
C ALA A 574 -5.82 5.59 5.08
N PRO A 575 -6.31 6.35 6.06
CA PRO A 575 -5.78 6.29 7.41
C PRO A 575 -6.11 4.93 8.04
N SER A 576 -5.20 4.43 8.87
CA SER A 576 -5.45 3.27 9.71
C SER A 576 -6.46 3.56 10.82
N ASP A 577 -6.56 4.82 11.27
CA ASP A 577 -7.66 5.27 12.14
C ASP A 577 -8.88 5.71 11.31
N LEU A 578 -9.95 4.93 11.37
CA LEU A 578 -11.22 5.20 10.70
C LEU A 578 -11.93 6.48 11.18
N LYS A 579 -11.50 7.09 12.29
CA LYS A 579 -12.01 8.40 12.73
C LYS A 579 -11.40 9.54 11.92
N GLN A 580 -10.22 9.35 11.36
CA GLN A 580 -9.58 10.36 10.53
C GLN A 580 -10.28 10.42 9.17
N GLN A 581 -10.80 11.60 8.85
CA GLN A 581 -11.41 11.83 7.55
C GLN A 581 -10.31 12.12 6.52
N PHE A 582 -10.51 11.64 5.31
CA PHE A 582 -9.71 12.00 4.14
C PHE A 582 -10.65 12.39 2.99
N ASP A 583 -10.16 13.20 2.06
CA ASP A 583 -10.94 13.55 0.87
C ASP A 583 -10.96 12.37 -0.10
N ILE A 584 -12.14 11.83 -0.37
CA ILE A 584 -12.31 10.71 -1.32
C ILE A 584 -11.88 11.07 -2.74
N ARG A 585 -11.84 12.36 -3.09
CA ARG A 585 -11.31 12.83 -4.38
C ARG A 585 -9.84 12.46 -4.57
N SER A 586 -9.07 12.35 -3.49
CA SER A 586 -7.68 11.88 -3.54
C SER A 586 -7.58 10.44 -4.04
N VAL A 587 -8.54 9.58 -3.68
CA VAL A 587 -8.63 8.21 -4.22
C VAL A 587 -9.07 8.26 -5.68
N ILE A 588 -10.13 9.02 -6.00
CA ILE A 588 -10.67 9.14 -7.36
C ILE A 588 -9.58 9.59 -8.35
N ALA A 589 -8.80 10.62 -8.02
CA ALA A 589 -7.75 11.16 -8.89
C ALA A 589 -6.66 10.14 -9.25
N ARG A 590 -6.45 9.09 -8.44
CA ARG A 590 -5.43 8.03 -8.66
C ARG A 590 -5.98 6.82 -9.40
N ILE A 591 -7.30 6.71 -9.56
CA ILE A 591 -7.92 5.56 -10.24
C ILE A 591 -8.55 5.90 -11.58
N VAL A 592 -8.79 7.19 -11.89
CA VAL A 592 -9.43 7.62 -13.15
C VAL A 592 -8.41 8.11 -14.18
N ASP A 593 -8.76 7.94 -15.45
CA ASP A 593 -7.90 8.28 -16.59
C ASP A 593 -7.55 9.78 -16.58
N GLY A 594 -6.26 10.10 -16.73
CA GLY A 594 -5.76 11.48 -16.71
C GLY A 594 -6.06 12.26 -15.43
N SER A 595 -6.50 11.59 -14.36
CA SER A 595 -7.05 12.23 -13.15
C SER A 595 -8.21 13.19 -13.44
N GLU A 596 -8.92 12.99 -14.56
CA GLU A 596 -10.05 13.82 -15.01
C GLU A 596 -11.36 13.32 -14.36
N PHE A 597 -12.07 14.21 -13.66
CA PHE A 597 -13.31 13.88 -12.95
C PHE A 597 -14.33 15.01 -13.00
N ASP A 598 -15.46 14.76 -13.65
CA ASP A 598 -16.56 15.72 -13.80
C ASP A 598 -17.54 15.62 -12.62
N GLU A 599 -17.28 16.40 -11.58
CA GLU A 599 -18.03 16.32 -10.33
C GLU A 599 -19.46 16.89 -10.44
N PHE A 600 -20.46 16.01 -10.33
CA PHE A 600 -21.88 16.34 -10.28
C PHE A 600 -22.27 16.90 -8.91
N LYS A 601 -23.04 18.01 -8.90
CA LYS A 601 -23.51 18.68 -7.67
C LYS A 601 -22.36 18.92 -6.67
N LYS A 602 -21.20 19.38 -7.15
CA LYS A 602 -19.99 19.61 -6.35
C LYS A 602 -20.22 20.40 -5.06
N LEU A 603 -21.11 21.40 -5.09
CA LEU A 603 -21.39 22.30 -3.97
C LEU A 603 -22.63 21.91 -3.13
N TYR A 604 -23.29 20.78 -3.42
CA TYR A 604 -24.51 20.33 -2.74
C TYR A 604 -24.31 18.93 -2.16
N GLY A 605 -24.69 18.70 -0.90
CA GLY A 605 -24.51 17.39 -0.25
C GLY A 605 -23.04 16.93 -0.28
N THR A 606 -22.11 17.80 0.12
CA THR A 606 -20.65 17.65 -0.08
C THR A 606 -20.01 16.46 0.62
N THR A 607 -20.74 15.80 1.54
CA THR A 607 -20.33 14.54 2.18
C THR A 607 -20.53 13.31 1.30
N LEU A 608 -21.13 13.46 0.13
CA LEU A 608 -21.17 12.45 -0.92
C LEU A 608 -20.65 13.05 -2.23
N VAL A 609 -19.54 12.52 -2.71
CA VAL A 609 -18.94 12.92 -3.99
C VAL A 609 -19.54 12.05 -5.08
N THR A 610 -20.02 12.67 -6.14
CA THR A 610 -20.58 11.98 -7.31
C THR A 610 -20.06 12.62 -8.57
N GLY A 611 -19.72 11.85 -9.60
CA GLY A 611 -19.28 12.43 -10.87
C GLY A 611 -18.92 11.39 -11.91
N PHE A 612 -18.66 11.87 -13.12
CA PHE A 612 -18.31 11.03 -14.26
C PHE A 612 -16.80 11.00 -14.46
N ALA A 613 -16.28 9.84 -14.84
CA ALA A 613 -14.88 9.62 -15.15
C ALA A 613 -14.71 8.46 -16.13
N ARG A 614 -13.47 8.21 -16.57
CA ARG A 614 -13.12 7.01 -17.31
C ARG A 614 -12.08 6.18 -16.56
N ILE A 615 -12.15 4.86 -16.71
CA ILE A 615 -11.15 3.91 -16.21
C ILE A 615 -10.81 2.96 -17.37
N PHE A 616 -9.57 3.01 -17.84
CA PHE A 616 -9.14 2.31 -19.08
C PHE A 616 -10.08 2.62 -20.26
N GLY A 617 -10.48 3.89 -20.38
CA GLY A 617 -11.40 4.41 -21.38
C GLY A 617 -12.88 4.14 -21.14
N GLN A 618 -13.22 3.26 -20.19
CA GLN A 618 -14.61 2.90 -19.88
C GLN A 618 -15.26 4.00 -19.05
N LEU A 619 -16.36 4.58 -19.54
CA LEU A 619 -17.11 5.61 -18.83
C LEU A 619 -17.79 5.03 -17.57
N VAL A 620 -17.60 5.69 -16.44
CA VAL A 620 -18.13 5.28 -15.13
C VAL A 620 -18.77 6.46 -14.39
N GLY A 621 -19.79 6.16 -13.59
CA GLY A 621 -20.34 7.05 -12.58
C GLY A 621 -19.81 6.66 -11.21
N ILE A 622 -19.02 7.52 -10.59
CA ILE A 622 -18.42 7.26 -9.27
C ILE A 622 -19.27 7.89 -8.18
N ILE A 623 -19.51 7.16 -7.10
CA ILE A 623 -20.19 7.61 -5.87
C ILE A 623 -19.28 7.29 -4.68
N GLY A 624 -18.69 8.30 -4.05
CA GLY A 624 -17.73 8.14 -2.95
C GLY A 624 -18.14 8.88 -1.68
N ASN A 625 -18.02 8.22 -0.53
CA ASN A 625 -18.29 8.88 0.76
C ASN A 625 -17.16 9.84 1.14
N ASN A 626 -17.55 11.03 1.62
CA ASN A 626 -16.65 12.08 2.08
C ASN A 626 -17.12 12.64 3.45
N GLY A 627 -17.68 11.76 4.29
CA GLY A 627 -18.30 12.08 5.58
C GLY A 627 -19.64 11.38 5.81
N ILE A 628 -20.36 11.83 6.84
CA ILE A 628 -21.69 11.32 7.24
C ILE A 628 -22.74 11.70 6.17
N LEU A 629 -23.74 10.84 5.94
CA LEU A 629 -24.82 11.13 4.99
C LEU A 629 -25.92 12.02 5.60
N PHE A 630 -26.28 13.08 4.88
CA PHE A 630 -27.41 13.96 5.15
C PHE A 630 -28.54 13.75 4.15
N ASN A 631 -29.66 14.47 4.33
CA ASN A 631 -30.77 14.51 3.37
C ASN A 631 -30.28 14.85 1.95
N GLU A 632 -29.48 15.91 1.85
CA GLU A 632 -28.93 16.44 0.60
C GLU A 632 -28.02 15.41 -0.08
N SER A 633 -27.20 14.70 0.70
CA SER A 633 -26.31 13.65 0.22
C SER A 633 -27.12 12.50 -0.41
N ALA A 634 -28.18 12.04 0.26
CA ALA A 634 -29.02 10.96 -0.25
C ALA A 634 -29.82 11.36 -1.50
N LEU A 635 -30.37 12.58 -1.53
CA LEU A 635 -31.06 13.12 -2.71
C LEU A 635 -30.12 13.28 -3.91
N LYS A 636 -28.89 13.76 -3.67
CA LYS A 636 -27.83 13.82 -4.68
C LYS A 636 -27.49 12.43 -5.23
N GLY A 637 -27.29 11.45 -4.35
CA GLY A 637 -26.97 10.08 -4.73
C GLY A 637 -28.07 9.44 -5.57
N ALA A 638 -29.33 9.56 -5.15
CA ALA A 638 -30.48 9.04 -5.90
C ALA A 638 -30.54 9.63 -7.32
N HIS A 639 -30.49 10.96 -7.46
CA HIS A 639 -30.52 11.64 -8.75
C HIS A 639 -29.33 11.24 -9.64
N PHE A 640 -28.13 11.12 -9.07
CA PHE A 640 -26.96 10.71 -9.85
C PHE A 640 -27.10 9.27 -10.39
N ILE A 641 -27.68 8.35 -9.61
CA ILE A 641 -27.99 6.98 -10.04
C ILE A 641 -29.03 6.99 -11.17
N GLU A 642 -30.07 7.84 -11.08
CA GLU A 642 -31.06 8.01 -12.16
C GLU A 642 -30.39 8.45 -13.46
N ILE A 643 -29.46 9.40 -13.42
CA ILE A 643 -28.73 9.83 -14.62
C ILE A 643 -27.85 8.70 -15.18
N CYS A 644 -27.12 7.98 -14.33
CA CYS A 644 -26.26 6.89 -14.78
C CYS A 644 -27.08 5.76 -15.40
N THR A 645 -28.20 5.39 -14.78
CA THR A 645 -29.09 4.34 -15.29
C THR A 645 -29.78 4.74 -16.60
N GLN A 646 -30.22 5.99 -16.73
CA GLN A 646 -30.78 6.52 -17.98
C GLN A 646 -29.78 6.46 -19.13
N ARG A 647 -28.49 6.70 -18.84
CA ARG A 647 -27.40 6.72 -19.82
C ARG A 647 -26.68 5.38 -19.96
N ASN A 648 -27.14 4.35 -19.26
CA ASN A 648 -26.51 3.04 -19.18
C ASN A 648 -25.00 3.09 -18.81
N ILE A 649 -24.66 3.92 -17.83
CA ILE A 649 -23.30 4.10 -17.30
C ILE A 649 -23.11 3.20 -16.07
N PRO A 650 -22.08 2.33 -16.03
CA PRO A 650 -21.68 1.57 -14.85
C PRO A 650 -21.44 2.44 -13.62
N LEU A 651 -21.82 1.95 -12.45
CA LEU A 651 -21.65 2.64 -11.17
C LEU A 651 -20.48 2.04 -10.37
N VAL A 652 -19.65 2.90 -9.81
CA VAL A 652 -18.57 2.54 -8.89
C VAL A 652 -18.81 3.20 -7.54
N PHE A 653 -18.97 2.40 -6.49
CA PHE A 653 -19.18 2.87 -5.12
C PHE A 653 -17.87 2.78 -4.33
N LEU A 654 -17.44 3.89 -3.74
CA LEU A 654 -16.29 3.94 -2.83
C LEU A 654 -16.80 4.18 -1.40
N GLN A 655 -16.85 3.11 -0.61
CA GLN A 655 -17.42 3.15 0.74
C GLN A 655 -16.40 3.60 1.78
N ASN A 656 -16.73 4.68 2.48
CA ASN A 656 -16.10 5.10 3.72
C ASN A 656 -17.15 5.82 4.59
N ILE A 657 -18.08 5.05 5.13
CA ILE A 657 -19.31 5.53 5.75
C ILE A 657 -19.47 5.09 7.20
N THR A 658 -19.67 6.07 8.08
CA THR A 658 -19.97 5.87 9.51
C THR A 658 -21.46 5.86 9.82
N GLY A 659 -22.31 6.33 8.89
CA GLY A 659 -23.76 6.29 8.99
C GLY A 659 -24.45 7.55 8.47
N PHE A 660 -25.71 7.72 8.84
CA PHE A 660 -26.51 8.91 8.59
C PHE A 660 -26.47 9.86 9.79
N MET A 661 -26.75 11.15 9.55
CA MET A 661 -26.85 12.14 10.63
C MET A 661 -28.01 11.81 11.57
N VAL A 662 -27.75 11.75 12.87
CA VAL A 662 -28.76 11.43 13.89
C VAL A 662 -29.25 12.69 14.63
N GLY A 663 -30.50 12.67 15.10
CA GLY A 663 -31.08 13.73 15.93
C GLY A 663 -32.52 14.08 15.55
N SER A 664 -33.28 14.64 16.49
CA SER A 664 -34.71 14.93 16.30
C SER A 664 -34.99 15.84 15.11
N ARG A 665 -34.13 16.83 14.86
CA ARG A 665 -34.24 17.72 13.69
C ARG A 665 -34.03 16.97 12.37
N SER A 666 -33.06 16.08 12.30
CA SER A 666 -32.76 15.26 11.12
C SER A 666 -33.92 14.32 10.78
N GLU A 667 -34.49 13.68 11.81
CA GLU A 667 -35.66 12.80 11.66
C GLU A 667 -36.89 13.60 11.20
N ALA A 668 -37.20 14.73 11.85
CA ALA A 668 -38.31 15.58 11.46
C ALA A 668 -38.15 16.16 10.04
N ALA A 669 -36.92 16.44 9.60
CA ALA A 669 -36.61 16.85 8.24
C ALA A 669 -36.73 15.71 7.21
N GLY A 670 -36.97 14.48 7.65
CA GLY A 670 -37.22 13.33 6.78
C GLY A 670 -35.97 12.60 6.30
N ILE A 671 -34.91 12.52 7.11
CA ILE A 671 -33.68 11.79 6.74
C ILE A 671 -33.94 10.34 6.34
N ALA A 672 -34.89 9.67 6.99
CA ALA A 672 -35.31 8.32 6.66
C ALA A 672 -35.87 8.22 5.22
N LYS A 673 -36.76 9.15 4.81
CA LYS A 673 -37.33 9.11 3.44
C LYS A 673 -36.32 9.51 2.37
N SER A 674 -35.38 10.39 2.69
CA SER A 674 -34.30 10.77 1.76
C SER A 674 -33.32 9.61 1.56
N GLY A 675 -32.88 8.95 2.64
CA GLY A 675 -32.08 7.74 2.58
C GLY A 675 -32.78 6.62 1.81
N ALA A 676 -34.08 6.43 2.03
CA ALA A 676 -34.90 5.45 1.32
C ALA A 676 -34.94 5.69 -0.20
N LYS A 677 -34.90 6.95 -0.67
CA LYS A 677 -34.80 7.24 -2.11
C LYS A 677 -33.48 6.73 -2.69
N MET A 678 -32.36 6.94 -2.01
CA MET A 678 -31.06 6.43 -2.48
C MET A 678 -31.05 4.89 -2.51
N VAL A 679 -31.55 4.25 -1.46
CA VAL A 679 -31.68 2.78 -1.40
C VAL A 679 -32.59 2.22 -2.49
N MET A 680 -33.70 2.91 -2.80
CA MET A 680 -34.59 2.55 -3.92
C MET A 680 -33.83 2.64 -5.25
N ALA A 681 -33.08 3.71 -5.46
CA ALA A 681 -32.30 3.91 -6.68
C ALA A 681 -31.23 2.81 -6.84
N VAL A 682 -30.46 2.52 -5.79
CA VAL A 682 -29.42 1.48 -5.79
C VAL A 682 -30.01 0.09 -6.08
N SER A 683 -31.10 -0.28 -5.40
CA SER A 683 -31.75 -1.58 -5.55
C SER A 683 -32.27 -1.83 -6.96
N CYS A 684 -32.85 -0.81 -7.59
CA CYS A 684 -33.49 -0.94 -8.89
C CYS A 684 -32.52 -0.82 -10.07
N ALA A 685 -31.36 -0.18 -9.87
CA ALA A 685 -30.37 0.07 -10.92
C ALA A 685 -29.87 -1.24 -11.58
N LYS A 686 -30.14 -1.37 -12.89
CA LYS A 686 -29.73 -2.54 -13.71
C LYS A 686 -28.40 -2.36 -14.44
N VAL A 687 -27.82 -1.17 -14.41
CA VAL A 687 -26.44 -0.94 -14.85
C VAL A 687 -25.46 -1.76 -13.98
N PRO A 688 -24.27 -2.09 -14.50
CA PRO A 688 -23.22 -2.70 -13.69
C PRO A 688 -22.89 -1.88 -12.44
N LYS A 689 -22.62 -2.56 -11.33
CA LYS A 689 -22.30 -1.95 -10.04
C LYS A 689 -21.07 -2.63 -9.44
N VAL A 690 -20.03 -1.86 -9.15
CA VAL A 690 -18.82 -2.33 -8.46
C VAL A 690 -18.67 -1.55 -7.16
N THR A 691 -18.42 -2.25 -6.05
CA THR A 691 -18.26 -1.62 -4.73
C THR A 691 -16.85 -1.89 -4.18
N ILE A 692 -16.13 -0.84 -3.78
CA ILE A 692 -14.86 -0.94 -3.07
C ILE A 692 -15.03 -0.28 -1.69
N ILE A 693 -14.80 -1.04 -0.62
CA ILE A 693 -14.75 -0.48 0.73
C ILE A 693 -13.31 -0.02 1.00
N VAL A 694 -13.12 1.29 1.10
CA VAL A 694 -11.81 1.95 1.30
C VAL A 694 -11.60 2.41 2.75
N GLY A 695 -12.62 2.25 3.61
CA GLY A 695 -12.58 2.61 5.03
C GLY A 695 -13.71 1.94 5.81
N GLY A 696 -14.55 2.73 6.48
CA GLY A 696 -15.69 2.20 7.23
C GLY A 696 -16.88 1.80 6.36
N SER A 697 -17.58 0.74 6.74
CA SER A 697 -18.90 0.38 6.19
C SER A 697 -19.84 0.01 7.33
N PHE A 698 -20.57 1.00 7.84
CA PHE A 698 -21.38 0.86 9.05
C PHE A 698 -22.88 1.12 8.82
N GLY A 699 -23.70 0.25 9.38
CA GLY A 699 -25.15 0.41 9.50
C GLY A 699 -25.87 0.70 8.18
N ALA A 700 -26.84 1.63 8.22
CA ALA A 700 -27.64 2.00 7.04
C ALA A 700 -26.81 2.64 5.91
N GLY A 701 -25.60 3.13 6.20
CA GLY A 701 -24.69 3.65 5.19
C GLY A 701 -24.26 2.59 4.18
N ASN A 702 -23.97 1.37 4.65
CA ASN A 702 -23.66 0.21 3.81
C ASN A 702 -24.79 -0.06 2.79
N TYR A 703 -26.04 0.13 3.20
CA TYR A 703 -27.20 -0.10 2.33
C TYR A 703 -27.30 0.94 1.23
N ALA A 704 -27.21 2.22 1.60
CA ALA A 704 -27.29 3.33 0.65
C ALA A 704 -26.14 3.33 -0.36
N MET A 705 -24.99 2.75 0.00
CA MET A 705 -23.78 2.72 -0.84
C MET A 705 -23.55 1.38 -1.57
N CYS A 706 -24.60 0.61 -1.83
CA CYS A 706 -24.53 -0.65 -2.59
C CYS A 706 -23.64 -1.72 -1.94
N GLY A 707 -23.84 -1.98 -0.64
CA GLY A 707 -23.24 -3.13 0.04
C GLY A 707 -23.74 -4.48 -0.49
N ARG A 708 -23.25 -5.58 0.10
CA ARG A 708 -23.43 -6.95 -0.44
C ARG A 708 -24.87 -7.35 -0.77
N ALA A 709 -25.85 -6.93 0.03
CA ALA A 709 -27.26 -7.25 -0.16
C ALA A 709 -27.89 -6.62 -1.42
N TYR A 710 -27.23 -5.63 -2.03
CA TYR A 710 -27.73 -4.89 -3.20
C TYR A 710 -27.18 -5.44 -4.52
N SER A 711 -26.56 -6.62 -4.46
CA SER A 711 -26.04 -7.35 -5.62
C SER A 711 -25.18 -6.48 -6.53
N PRO A 712 -24.11 -5.84 -6.02
CA PRO A 712 -23.05 -5.38 -6.91
C PRO A 712 -22.46 -6.59 -7.64
N ASP A 713 -22.11 -6.42 -8.92
CA ASP A 713 -21.48 -7.48 -9.72
C ASP A 713 -20.20 -7.95 -9.02
N PHE A 714 -19.45 -7.01 -8.42
CA PHE A 714 -18.27 -7.27 -7.60
C PHE A 714 -18.17 -6.36 -6.38
N MET A 715 -17.66 -6.88 -5.27
CA MET A 715 -17.42 -6.12 -4.04
C MET A 715 -16.07 -6.48 -3.41
N PHE A 716 -15.19 -5.51 -3.17
CA PHE A 716 -13.86 -5.73 -2.58
C PHE A 716 -13.60 -4.81 -1.38
N LEU A 717 -12.66 -5.21 -0.53
CA LEU A 717 -12.21 -4.43 0.63
C LEU A 717 -10.74 -4.05 0.49
N TRP A 718 -10.37 -2.89 1.01
CA TRP A 718 -8.98 -2.59 1.36
C TRP A 718 -8.61 -3.25 2.70
N PRO A 719 -7.31 -3.47 2.97
CA PRO A 719 -6.85 -4.12 4.21
C PRO A 719 -7.17 -3.33 5.48
N ASN A 720 -7.35 -2.00 5.39
CA ASN A 720 -7.73 -1.14 6.50
C ASN A 720 -9.26 -1.05 6.72
N ALA A 721 -10.05 -1.62 5.82
CA ALA A 721 -11.50 -1.49 5.88
C ALA A 721 -12.07 -2.13 7.15
N ARG A 722 -13.22 -1.63 7.62
CA ARG A 722 -14.01 -2.31 8.66
C ARG A 722 -15.48 -2.32 8.30
N ILE A 723 -16.15 -3.44 8.54
CA ILE A 723 -17.58 -3.63 8.22
C ILE A 723 -18.33 -4.20 9.41
N SER A 724 -19.37 -3.50 9.88
CA SER A 724 -20.23 -4.01 10.96
C SER A 724 -21.56 -3.27 11.02
N VAL A 725 -22.47 -3.72 11.88
CA VAL A 725 -23.78 -3.08 12.05
C VAL A 725 -23.66 -1.64 12.59
N MET A 726 -22.65 -1.38 13.43
CA MET A 726 -22.28 -0.05 13.95
C MET A 726 -20.85 -0.09 14.49
N GLY A 727 -20.21 1.05 14.72
CA GLY A 727 -18.85 1.09 15.26
C GLY A 727 -18.76 0.46 16.66
N GLY A 728 -17.67 -0.26 16.95
CA GLY A 728 -17.52 -1.02 18.21
C GLY A 728 -17.69 -0.18 19.48
N ALA A 729 -17.14 1.03 19.50
CA ALA A 729 -17.32 1.96 20.62
C ALA A 729 -18.78 2.42 20.81
N GLN A 730 -19.53 2.58 19.70
CA GLN A 730 -20.95 2.93 19.75
C GLN A 730 -21.77 1.75 20.30
N ALA A 731 -21.53 0.54 19.80
CA ALA A 731 -22.18 -0.67 20.28
C ALA A 731 -21.95 -0.90 21.78
N ALA A 732 -20.70 -0.75 22.22
CA ALA A 732 -20.31 -0.89 23.62
C ALA A 732 -21.04 0.12 24.52
N GLY A 733 -21.13 1.39 24.09
CA GLY A 733 -21.88 2.42 24.81
C GLY A 733 -23.37 2.10 24.96
N VAL A 734 -24.03 1.70 23.88
CA VAL A 734 -25.47 1.37 23.88
C VAL A 734 -25.76 0.13 24.73
N LEU A 735 -25.00 -0.95 24.54
CA LEU A 735 -25.18 -2.18 25.30
C LEU A 735 -24.91 -1.96 26.79
N ALA A 736 -23.92 -1.13 27.13
CA ALA A 736 -23.68 -0.78 28.53
C ALA A 736 -24.86 -0.01 29.15
N GLN A 737 -25.48 0.92 28.42
CA GLN A 737 -26.66 1.64 28.93
C GLN A 737 -27.85 0.70 29.20
N ILE A 738 -28.08 -0.27 28.30
CA ILE A 738 -29.15 -1.27 28.46
C ILE A 738 -28.85 -2.17 29.67
N GLU A 739 -27.62 -2.66 29.78
CA GLU A 739 -27.20 -3.53 30.88
C GLU A 739 -27.31 -2.82 32.23
N LYS A 740 -26.93 -1.53 32.29
CA LYS A 740 -27.10 -0.69 33.47
C LYS A 740 -28.56 -0.58 33.90
N ALA A 741 -29.47 -0.38 32.94
CA ALA A 741 -30.90 -0.30 33.22
C ALA A 741 -31.46 -1.63 33.73
N ASN A 742 -31.02 -2.76 33.16
CA ASN A 742 -31.43 -4.10 33.58
C ASN A 742 -30.92 -4.44 34.99
N LYS A 743 -29.63 -4.21 35.27
CA LYS A 743 -29.06 -4.43 36.61
C LYS A 743 -29.70 -3.53 37.66
N LYS A 744 -29.99 -2.27 37.32
CA LYS A 744 -30.75 -1.36 38.21
C LYS A 744 -32.15 -1.90 38.53
N LYS A 745 -32.87 -2.49 37.57
CA LYS A 745 -34.18 -3.13 37.80
C LYS A 745 -34.07 -4.38 38.69
N GLN A 746 -32.96 -5.10 38.63
CA GLN A 746 -32.70 -6.30 39.43
C GLN A 746 -32.12 -5.97 40.83
N GLY A 747 -31.90 -4.70 41.17
CA GLY A 747 -31.29 -4.29 42.43
C GLY A 747 -29.79 -4.61 42.52
N ILE A 748 -29.14 -5.00 41.42
CA ILE A 748 -27.73 -5.34 41.36
C ILE A 748 -26.91 -4.07 41.15
N GLN A 749 -25.93 -3.80 42.03
CA GLN A 749 -24.98 -2.72 41.82
C GLN A 749 -24.03 -3.07 40.68
N TRP A 750 -23.85 -2.13 39.75
CA TRP A 750 -22.91 -2.27 38.65
C TRP A 750 -21.91 -1.11 38.70
N ASN A 751 -20.67 -1.44 39.05
CA ASN A 751 -19.64 -0.42 39.25
C ASN A 751 -18.96 -0.03 37.93
N LYS A 752 -18.18 1.05 37.95
CA LYS A 752 -17.50 1.55 36.75
C LYS A 752 -16.51 0.53 36.15
N GLU A 753 -15.86 -0.28 36.98
CA GLU A 753 -14.86 -1.25 36.50
C GLU A 753 -15.53 -2.40 35.73
N GLU A 754 -16.67 -2.89 36.22
CA GLU A 754 -17.49 -3.89 35.54
C GLU A 754 -18.10 -3.33 34.25
N GLU A 755 -18.48 -2.04 34.22
CA GLU A 755 -18.96 -1.36 33.03
C GLU A 755 -17.86 -1.27 31.95
N GLU A 756 -16.64 -0.90 32.33
CA GLU A 756 -15.51 -0.81 31.39
C GLU A 756 -15.05 -2.20 30.89
N LYS A 757 -15.02 -3.23 31.74
CA LYS A 757 -14.74 -4.62 31.31
C LYS A 757 -15.78 -5.12 30.30
N PHE A 758 -17.05 -4.82 30.54
CA PHE A 758 -18.13 -5.16 29.60
C PHE A 758 -17.95 -4.45 28.25
N LYS A 759 -17.69 -3.13 28.27
CA LYS A 759 -17.45 -2.37 27.04
C LYS A 759 -16.24 -2.88 26.27
N ALA A 760 -15.12 -3.15 26.95
CA ALA A 760 -13.90 -3.66 26.33
C ALA A 760 -14.16 -4.97 25.56
N LYS A 761 -14.90 -5.91 26.16
CA LYS A 761 -15.28 -7.17 25.52
C LYS A 761 -16.12 -6.96 24.26
N VAL A 762 -17.05 -5.99 24.28
CA VAL A 762 -17.87 -5.66 23.10
C VAL A 762 -17.01 -5.03 22.01
N VAL A 763 -16.12 -4.10 22.35
CA VAL A 763 -15.21 -3.46 21.38
C VAL A 763 -14.31 -4.51 20.72
N GLU A 764 -13.71 -5.41 21.49
CA GLU A 764 -12.87 -6.49 20.98
C GLU A 764 -13.63 -7.41 20.01
N ALA A 765 -14.87 -7.80 20.36
CA ALA A 765 -15.71 -8.61 19.49
C ALA A 765 -16.00 -7.91 18.16
N TYR A 766 -16.34 -6.62 18.18
CA TYR A 766 -16.63 -5.83 16.98
C TYR A 766 -15.38 -5.56 16.14
N GLU A 767 -14.21 -5.40 16.74
CA GLU A 767 -12.95 -5.24 16.00
C GLU A 767 -12.60 -6.53 15.26
N ARG A 768 -12.73 -7.67 15.94
CA ARG A 768 -12.50 -8.99 15.34
C ARG A 768 -13.49 -9.29 14.22
N GLU A 769 -14.78 -9.11 14.47
CA GLU A 769 -15.85 -9.43 13.50
C GLU A 769 -15.94 -8.41 12.36
N GLY A 770 -15.48 -7.18 12.61
CA GLY A 770 -15.43 -6.11 11.60
C GLY A 770 -14.18 -6.11 10.74
N SER A 771 -13.19 -6.92 11.07
CA SER A 771 -11.95 -7.08 10.30
C SER A 771 -12.22 -7.54 8.86
N PRO A 772 -11.46 -7.04 7.87
CA PRO A 772 -11.64 -7.45 6.48
C PRO A 772 -11.32 -8.95 6.29
N TYR A 773 -10.39 -9.50 7.08
CA TYR A 773 -10.08 -10.93 7.08
C TYR A 773 -11.28 -11.79 7.53
N TYR A 774 -12.02 -11.33 8.55
CA TYR A 774 -13.24 -12.00 9.02
C TYR A 774 -14.34 -11.97 7.96
N SER A 775 -14.47 -10.85 7.26
CA SER A 775 -15.41 -10.62 6.15
C SER A 775 -15.13 -11.52 4.95
N THR A 776 -13.91 -11.50 4.42
CA THR A 776 -13.52 -12.28 3.23
C THR A 776 -13.56 -13.77 3.50
N ALA A 777 -13.19 -14.21 4.71
CA ALA A 777 -13.31 -15.62 5.12
C ALA A 777 -14.74 -16.17 4.96
N ARG A 778 -15.75 -15.29 5.05
CA ARG A 778 -17.19 -15.60 4.95
C ARG A 778 -17.83 -15.17 3.64
N LEU A 779 -17.06 -14.64 2.68
CA LEU A 779 -17.55 -14.13 1.39
C LEU A 779 -18.65 -13.07 1.52
N TRP A 780 -18.51 -12.16 2.48
CA TRP A 780 -19.30 -10.92 2.45
C TRP A 780 -18.81 -9.97 1.35
N ASP A 781 -17.61 -10.25 0.84
CA ASP A 781 -16.93 -9.64 -0.28
C ASP A 781 -16.27 -10.71 -1.17
N ASP A 782 -15.75 -10.26 -2.30
CA ASP A 782 -15.08 -11.06 -3.32
C ASP A 782 -13.54 -11.01 -3.18
N GLY A 783 -13.02 -10.39 -2.11
CA GLY A 783 -11.59 -10.37 -1.82
C GLY A 783 -11.13 -9.08 -1.14
N ILE A 784 -10.00 -9.21 -0.44
CA ILE A 784 -9.17 -8.06 -0.03
C ILE A 784 -8.20 -7.77 -1.18
N ILE A 785 -8.10 -6.51 -1.58
CA ILE A 785 -7.20 -6.07 -2.65
C ILE A 785 -6.17 -5.08 -2.13
N ASP A 786 -4.99 -5.05 -2.74
CA ASP A 786 -4.04 -3.95 -2.53
C ASP A 786 -4.70 -2.63 -2.98
N PRO A 787 -4.69 -1.57 -2.16
CA PRO A 787 -5.17 -0.25 -2.58
C PRO A 787 -4.63 0.20 -3.94
N ALA A 788 -3.36 -0.10 -4.24
CA ALA A 788 -2.72 0.25 -5.51
C ALA A 788 -3.31 -0.49 -6.73
N ASP A 789 -3.94 -1.65 -6.55
CA ASP A 789 -4.54 -2.44 -7.64
C ASP A 789 -6.01 -2.06 -7.91
N THR A 790 -6.61 -1.17 -7.11
CA THR A 790 -8.02 -0.75 -7.22
C THR A 790 -8.43 -0.39 -8.64
N ARG A 791 -7.59 0.39 -9.37
CA ARG A 791 -7.85 0.79 -10.76
C ARG A 791 -7.97 -0.41 -11.69
N LYS A 792 -7.01 -1.34 -11.63
CA LYS A 792 -6.97 -2.57 -12.46
C LYS A 792 -8.17 -3.47 -12.17
N VAL A 793 -8.48 -3.67 -10.88
CA VAL A 793 -9.61 -4.48 -10.44
C VAL A 793 -10.93 -3.91 -10.96
N ILE A 794 -11.17 -2.60 -10.81
CA ILE A 794 -12.38 -1.96 -11.32
C ILE A 794 -12.47 -2.10 -12.84
N GLY A 795 -11.38 -1.87 -13.58
CA GLY A 795 -11.35 -2.02 -15.03
C GLY A 795 -11.72 -3.43 -15.50
N LEU A 796 -11.17 -4.47 -14.86
CA LEU A 796 -11.50 -5.86 -15.15
C LEU A 796 -12.95 -6.20 -14.80
N CYS A 797 -13.44 -5.75 -13.65
CA CYS A 797 -14.82 -5.98 -13.21
C CYS A 797 -15.85 -5.34 -14.16
N ILE A 798 -15.61 -4.11 -14.60
CA ILE A 798 -16.50 -3.44 -15.57
C ILE A 798 -16.42 -4.13 -16.92
N SER A 799 -15.22 -4.46 -17.39
CA SER A 799 -15.00 -5.23 -18.63
C SER A 799 -15.82 -6.53 -18.63
N ALA A 800 -15.74 -7.31 -17.54
CA ALA A 800 -16.53 -8.53 -17.37
C ALA A 800 -18.05 -8.24 -17.34
N SER A 801 -18.48 -7.20 -16.62
CA SER A 801 -19.90 -6.89 -16.45
C SER A 801 -20.56 -6.37 -17.74
N LEU A 802 -19.79 -5.75 -18.64
CA LEU A 802 -20.28 -5.22 -19.92
C LEU A 802 -20.49 -6.29 -21.00
N ASN A 803 -20.17 -7.56 -20.73
CA ASN A 803 -20.52 -8.68 -21.60
C ASN A 803 -22.05 -8.93 -21.68
N ARG A 804 -22.82 -8.48 -20.68
CA ARG A 804 -24.28 -8.56 -20.73
C ARG A 804 -24.89 -7.40 -21.52
N ALA A 805 -26.02 -7.66 -22.17
CA ALA A 805 -26.81 -6.62 -22.81
C ALA A 805 -27.31 -5.57 -21.80
N ALA A 806 -27.40 -4.32 -22.25
CA ALA A 806 -27.98 -3.23 -21.46
C ALA A 806 -29.42 -3.56 -21.06
N GLN A 807 -29.77 -3.30 -19.80
CA GLN A 807 -31.10 -3.57 -19.27
C GLN A 807 -31.80 -2.26 -18.90
N GLU A 808 -33.09 -2.16 -19.22
CA GLU A 808 -33.92 -1.05 -18.80
C GLU A 808 -34.06 -1.03 -17.26
N THR A 809 -33.75 0.10 -16.64
CA THR A 809 -33.96 0.30 -15.21
C THR A 809 -35.37 0.81 -14.95
N LYS A 810 -36.13 0.10 -14.10
CA LYS A 810 -37.45 0.54 -13.61
C LYS A 810 -37.38 0.72 -12.10
N PHE A 811 -37.57 1.94 -11.64
CA PHE A 811 -37.58 2.26 -10.22
C PHE A 811 -38.92 1.91 -9.57
N GLY A 812 -38.88 1.52 -8.29
CA GLY A 812 -40.06 1.50 -7.45
C GLY A 812 -40.52 2.92 -7.08
N VAL A 813 -41.54 3.02 -6.24
CA VAL A 813 -42.09 4.32 -5.84
C VAL A 813 -41.11 5.08 -4.94
N PHE A 814 -40.68 6.26 -5.39
CA PHE A 814 -39.92 7.18 -4.54
C PHE A 814 -40.83 7.89 -3.53
N ARG A 815 -40.50 7.78 -2.24
CA ARG A 815 -41.20 8.50 -1.17
C ARG A 815 -40.71 9.95 -1.10
N MET A 816 -41.46 10.89 -1.67
CA MET A 816 -41.09 12.32 -1.78
C MET A 816 -40.94 13.04 -0.45
#